data_AF-A0A8H5XI41-F1
#
_entry.id   AF-A0A8H5XI41-F1
#
_cell.length_a   1.000
_cell.length_b   1.000
_cell.length_c   1.000
_cell.angle_alpha   90.00
_cell.angle_beta   90.00
_cell.angle_gamma   90.00
#
_symmetry.space_group_name_H-M   'P 1'
#
loop_
_entity.id
_entity.type
_entity.pdbx_description
1 polymer ?
#
loop_
_entity_poly.entity_id
_entity_poly.type
_entity_poly.pdbx_seq_one_letter_code
_entity_poly.pdbx_strand_id
1 'polypeptide(L)'
;MDDIGCFNSDYRRRIDGNWLKMENAASHSIKVLARNIYGSGARFVFELVQNAEDNSFRKADDRSDPPFISFQIHPKHIVVDCAKGIGFKSVFIAVSRVYIQSGNYSFEFRHNKNDPGLGMVRPIWVKPTETIPSPLTHTTLYLPDQGDEDEIEHLKKVFAMQFDDLKETCLLFLRKLSKISVTFYDEQGNTRRSKQFTKKKIDDYRVSFETTVTSDDKLSTTSQMYHITKQLATGLAQSESRDTATTEEARKSLTSAEVSDFDTSANRQDIMTTTRRNLNIRDSIAKTLVQAILEFNQHSVLRYTWPLFLPSQDNGQASFWCGLNAKIISLVQDSAILRSRNRSELRPIREVVIALNGMTDKGGILLRDDPIKDPFISAEYPSKVIKHLEPYGLRAASASLFVSLLKRDLSLHDSKMRSNTTADDWHSLVARMCLITGEICFGILEQQMPHLKKFDRRQFLPSIKLQGYRVLQLYFVLTFREVLYRTSEETPMPFSCYQCRNRKLKCDRSSPECSRCSATGTKCQYPSSRKKPVITATRPRVKELESRLVDLEYRLKATQDEGYQSFRPFEPSENQLTETGRYEQLPPQEIIEDLTNVFFTKVHCDAQYIHPSRYLASLYLPPHMQPPMCLQYIIMARAALVSPPHKHLADPFYRRARYYLEADEQKGEGEYFVTLAHTQCCILMAHFEVLNMWFSRSSMSTSKSVRLSQILGLHQLDGKNDWRRNATLPEPRDWCELEERRRTLWAVFCNDKHTSGTTGWPSLMDVNKISTLLPASDEAFQLGMEESSTSLPQVLRGDNSLCSSFAYRITTTHLFHECLDHTYQDHQASDLTDVQNSQFWKRHRDLDTSLSTAFITLPETLRGSHTQEATNINLQLHTASICIHRVGAVQAKKYNISTDVLSSTQARLVPSADAIFNIIASQPDVTAMFGTPLVTFAAYMATYVFLEDYVSAQNRSSEMKMTALMDLMITIGHENPVTASAAIQMAHELQKTGIDASAVDKVQDLMERSVKGPLLGQQNTAEGSVLFCPFDGPSGPAPPGVPSEILRGNLSGFP
;
A
#
# COMPACT_ATOMS: atom_id res chain seq x y z
N MET A 1 28.26 50.93 29.66
CA MET A 1 29.01 49.85 28.99
C MET A 1 29.32 50.38 27.60
N ASP A 2 30.28 51.30 27.53
CA ASP A 2 30.45 52.23 26.41
C ASP A 2 31.56 51.81 25.45
N ASP A 3 31.85 50.50 25.39
CA ASP A 3 33.03 50.00 24.67
C ASP A 3 32.79 48.73 23.84
N ILE A 4 31.60 48.60 23.24
CA ILE A 4 31.34 47.57 22.20
C ILE A 4 32.07 47.88 20.88
N GLY A 5 32.64 49.10 20.76
CA GLY A 5 33.47 49.52 19.63
C GLY A 5 34.84 48.85 19.57
N CYS A 6 35.33 48.26 20.67
CA CYS A 6 36.71 47.75 20.78
C CYS A 6 36.89 46.24 20.55
N PHE A 7 35.91 45.55 19.93
CA PHE A 7 36.13 44.16 19.52
C PHE A 7 37.06 44.11 18.28
N ASN A 8 38.30 43.67 18.53
CA ASN A 8 39.38 43.40 17.57
C ASN A 8 38.84 42.91 16.21
N SER A 9 39.22 43.58 15.12
CA SER A 9 38.80 43.26 13.75
C SER A 9 39.08 41.82 13.36
N ASP A 10 40.11 41.20 13.93
CA ASP A 10 40.46 39.80 13.68
C ASP A 10 39.52 38.82 14.40
N TYR A 11 38.93 39.22 15.52
CA TYR A 11 37.89 38.45 16.20
C TYR A 11 36.57 38.50 15.42
N ARG A 12 36.20 39.67 14.86
CA ARG A 12 35.05 39.81 13.95
C ARG A 12 35.24 39.00 12.67
N ARG A 13 36.42 39.06 12.03
CA ARG A 13 36.73 38.24 10.83
C ARG A 13 36.75 36.74 11.12
N ARG A 14 37.21 36.31 12.30
CA ARG A 14 37.16 34.90 12.72
C ARG A 14 35.72 34.43 12.98
N ILE A 15 34.90 35.28 13.59
CA ILE A 15 33.47 35.05 13.72
C ILE A 15 32.87 34.95 12.31
N ASP A 16 32.99 35.98 11.46
CA ASP A 16 32.45 35.99 10.10
C ASP A 16 32.91 34.78 9.26
N GLY A 17 34.19 34.39 9.37
CA GLY A 17 34.74 33.21 8.69
C GLY A 17 34.23 31.86 9.23
N ASN A 18 33.97 31.75 10.53
CA ASN A 18 33.32 30.57 11.12
C ASN A 18 31.82 30.54 10.81
N TRP A 19 31.16 31.70 10.75
CA TRP A 19 29.76 31.83 10.35
C TRP A 19 29.55 31.49 8.87
N LEU A 20 30.46 31.89 7.98
CA LEU A 20 30.45 31.53 6.55
C LEU A 20 30.64 30.01 6.33
N LYS A 21 31.43 29.35 7.19
CA LYS A 21 31.60 27.88 7.17
C LYS A 21 30.35 27.15 7.69
N MET A 22 29.70 27.67 8.73
CA MET A 22 28.40 27.17 9.21
C MET A 22 27.27 27.42 8.19
N GLU A 23 27.34 28.52 7.43
CA GLU A 23 26.40 28.89 6.36
C GLU A 23 26.41 27.89 5.20
N ASN A 24 27.60 27.48 4.74
CA ASN A 24 27.72 26.44 3.70
C ASN A 24 27.16 25.09 4.15
N ALA A 25 27.24 24.77 5.45
CA ALA A 25 26.67 23.56 6.02
C ALA A 25 25.14 23.64 6.23
N ALA A 26 24.59 24.83 6.52
CA ALA A 26 23.17 25.00 6.88
C ALA A 26 22.27 25.51 5.73
N SER A 27 22.84 26.10 4.67
CA SER A 27 22.10 26.69 3.53
C SER A 27 21.18 25.69 2.84
N HIS A 28 21.62 24.42 2.73
CA HIS A 28 20.82 23.35 2.12
C HIS A 28 19.60 22.98 3.00
N SER A 29 19.80 22.79 4.31
CA SER A 29 18.72 22.45 5.24
C SER A 29 17.68 23.57 5.38
N ILE A 30 18.11 24.83 5.35
CA ILE A 30 17.22 26.00 5.40
C ILE A 30 16.39 26.09 4.11
N LYS A 31 16.97 25.84 2.94
CA LYS A 31 16.27 25.80 1.64
C LYS A 31 15.32 24.61 1.48
N VAL A 32 15.60 23.48 2.14
CA VAL A 32 14.70 22.32 2.19
C VAL A 32 13.52 22.57 3.14
N LEU A 33 13.77 23.16 4.32
CA LEU A 33 12.71 23.56 5.26
C LEU A 33 11.77 24.60 4.63
N ALA A 34 12.34 25.54 3.87
CA ALA A 34 11.65 26.57 3.10
C ALA A 34 10.59 26.03 2.15
N ARG A 35 10.97 25.09 1.29
CA ARG A 35 10.08 24.50 0.28
C ARG A 35 8.94 23.71 0.92
N ASN A 36 9.17 23.10 2.07
CA ASN A 36 8.16 22.31 2.77
C ASN A 36 7.12 23.16 3.55
N ILE A 37 7.39 24.45 3.79
CA ILE A 37 6.42 25.40 4.42
C ILE A 37 5.36 25.87 3.43
N TYR A 38 5.67 25.91 2.14
CA TYR A 38 4.72 26.30 1.08
C TYR A 38 3.85 25.15 0.57
N GLY A 39 4.24 23.90 0.81
CA GLY A 39 3.65 22.73 0.17
C GLY A 39 2.44 22.10 0.87
N SER A 40 2.14 22.42 2.13
CA SER A 40 0.96 21.84 2.81
C SER A 40 0.36 22.75 3.90
N GLY A 41 -0.97 22.70 4.02
CA GLY A 41 -1.84 23.70 4.64
C GLY A 41 -1.75 23.93 6.16
N ALA A 42 -0.65 23.64 6.85
CA ALA A 42 -0.54 23.88 8.30
C ALA A 42 0.88 24.10 8.88
N ARG A 43 1.88 24.59 8.14
CA ARG A 43 3.26 24.58 8.67
C ARG A 43 3.70 25.83 9.43
N PHE A 44 3.21 27.02 9.07
CA PHE A 44 3.75 28.28 9.60
C PHE A 44 3.43 28.49 11.08
N VAL A 45 2.18 28.27 11.48
CA VAL A 45 1.72 28.49 12.87
C VAL A 45 2.31 27.47 13.84
N PHE A 46 2.35 26.19 13.47
CA PHE A 46 2.88 25.13 14.33
C PHE A 46 4.40 25.27 14.58
N GLU A 47 5.17 25.71 13.58
CA GLU A 47 6.58 26.02 13.76
C GLU A 47 6.79 27.17 14.78
N LEU A 48 5.98 28.22 14.73
CA LEU A 48 6.04 29.31 15.71
C LEU A 48 5.68 28.84 17.13
N VAL A 49 4.65 27.98 17.24
CA VAL A 49 4.24 27.38 18.52
C VAL A 49 5.32 26.45 19.08
N GLN A 50 5.95 25.61 18.25
CA GLN A 50 7.04 24.72 18.66
C GLN A 50 8.27 25.51 19.12
N ASN A 51 8.66 26.55 18.36
CA ASN A 51 9.76 27.43 18.75
C ASN A 51 9.51 28.13 20.10
N ALA A 52 8.25 28.43 20.42
CA ALA A 52 7.87 28.96 21.73
C ALA A 52 7.87 27.88 22.81
N GLU A 53 7.44 26.66 22.52
CA GLU A 53 7.48 25.51 23.44
C GLU A 53 8.91 25.11 23.84
N ASP A 54 9.89 25.26 22.94
CA ASP A 54 11.29 24.97 23.22
C ASP A 54 11.93 25.95 24.24
N ASN A 55 11.29 27.09 24.49
CA ASN A 55 11.80 28.06 25.47
C ASN A 55 11.81 27.51 26.91
N SER A 56 12.72 28.06 27.71
CA SER A 56 12.78 27.82 29.15
C SER A 56 12.09 28.98 29.88
N PHE A 57 10.90 28.72 30.44
CA PHE A 57 10.05 29.73 31.08
C PHE A 57 10.39 30.01 32.57
N ARG A 58 11.61 29.68 33.02
CA ARG A 58 12.04 29.75 34.44
C ARG A 58 11.88 31.13 35.13
N LYS A 59 11.71 32.22 34.37
CA LYS A 59 11.49 33.58 34.90
C LYS A 59 10.00 33.97 35.02
N ALA A 60 9.09 33.19 34.46
CA ALA A 60 7.64 33.42 34.57
C ALA A 60 7.09 32.98 35.95
N ASP A 61 7.79 32.05 36.62
CA ASP A 61 7.44 31.56 37.96
C ASP A 61 7.47 32.66 39.04
N ASP A 62 8.22 33.75 38.83
CA ASP A 62 8.34 34.87 39.78
C ASP A 62 7.16 35.88 39.72
N ARG A 63 6.27 35.80 38.73
CA ARG A 63 5.15 36.76 38.53
C ARG A 63 3.76 36.13 38.45
N SER A 64 3.62 34.82 38.62
CA SER A 64 2.34 34.09 38.55
C SER A 64 1.60 34.17 37.19
N ASP A 65 2.27 34.55 36.11
CA ASP A 65 1.69 34.57 34.76
C ASP A 65 1.94 33.22 34.05
N PRO A 66 0.88 32.57 33.52
CA PRO A 66 1.02 31.28 32.84
C PRO A 66 1.83 31.40 31.53
N PRO A 67 2.71 30.42 31.18
CA PRO A 67 3.47 30.43 29.93
C PRO A 67 2.55 30.59 28.71
N PHE A 68 2.78 31.64 27.92
CA PHE A 68 1.91 32.02 26.83
C PHE A 68 2.67 32.36 25.53
N ILE A 69 1.91 32.30 24.43
CA ILE A 69 2.23 32.94 23.15
C ILE A 69 0.99 33.65 22.62
N SER A 70 1.17 34.86 22.10
CA SER A 70 0.08 35.61 21.46
C SER A 70 0.46 36.06 20.06
N PHE A 71 -0.50 35.96 19.15
CA PHE A 71 -0.40 36.31 17.74
C PHE A 71 -1.35 37.45 17.42
N GLN A 72 -0.84 38.53 16.84
CA GLN A 72 -1.64 39.64 16.33
C GLN A 72 -1.51 39.66 14.81
N ILE A 73 -2.60 39.34 14.11
CA ILE A 73 -2.62 39.16 12.65
C ILE A 73 -3.14 40.44 12.01
N HIS A 74 -2.26 41.20 11.35
CA HIS A 74 -2.59 42.37 10.56
C HIS A 74 -2.48 42.07 9.05
N PRO A 75 -3.10 42.87 8.17
CA PRO A 75 -3.04 42.65 6.72
C PRO A 75 -1.62 42.64 6.12
N LYS A 76 -0.68 43.38 6.72
CA LYS A 76 0.69 43.56 6.19
C LYS A 76 1.78 42.89 7.03
N HIS A 77 1.47 42.50 8.26
CA HIS A 77 2.46 41.95 9.19
C HIS A 77 1.79 41.12 10.28
N ILE A 78 2.58 40.28 10.94
CA ILE A 78 2.16 39.46 12.07
C ILE A 78 3.04 39.81 13.25
N VAL A 79 2.43 40.10 14.40
CA VAL A 79 3.15 40.28 15.66
C VAL A 79 3.08 38.99 16.46
N VAL A 80 4.22 38.56 16.98
CA VAL A 80 4.36 37.43 17.90
C VAL A 80 4.94 37.93 19.22
N ASP A 81 4.16 37.77 20.28
CA ASP A 81 4.50 38.17 21.63
C ASP A 81 4.70 36.93 22.50
N CYS A 82 5.86 36.84 23.15
CA CYS A 82 6.19 35.73 24.05
C CYS A 82 7.13 36.20 25.18
N ALA A 83 7.11 35.51 26.31
CA ALA A 83 7.99 35.78 27.47
C ALA A 83 9.50 35.60 27.17
N LYS A 84 9.85 35.01 26.02
CA LYS A 84 11.22 34.87 25.53
C LYS A 84 11.20 34.86 23.99
N GLY A 85 12.29 35.29 23.35
CA GLY A 85 12.41 35.27 21.89
C GLY A 85 12.10 33.90 21.29
N ILE A 86 11.45 33.91 20.13
CA ILE A 86 11.14 32.71 19.35
C ILE A 86 12.30 32.39 18.38
N GLY A 87 12.54 31.13 18.06
CA GLY A 87 13.39 30.75 16.93
C GLY A 87 12.73 31.17 15.61
N PHE A 88 13.45 31.91 14.75
CA PHE A 88 12.87 32.52 13.53
C PHE A 88 13.57 32.10 12.22
N LYS A 89 14.58 31.23 12.29
CA LYS A 89 15.35 30.77 11.12
C LYS A 89 14.49 30.08 10.04
N SER A 90 13.46 29.34 10.47
CA SER A 90 12.52 28.64 9.58
C SER A 90 11.48 29.59 8.95
N VAL A 91 11.34 30.81 9.47
CA VAL A 91 10.24 31.73 9.15
C VAL A 91 10.65 32.73 8.05
N PHE A 92 11.95 33.00 7.88
CA PHE A 92 12.53 33.97 6.90
C PHE A 92 12.16 33.74 5.45
N ILE A 93 11.73 32.54 5.14
CA ILE A 93 11.35 32.17 3.79
C ILE A 93 10.01 32.84 3.44
N ALA A 94 9.09 32.90 4.42
CA ALA A 94 7.73 33.40 4.27
C ALA A 94 7.57 34.93 4.44
N VAL A 95 8.59 35.61 4.97
CA VAL A 95 8.53 37.02 5.38
C VAL A 95 9.71 37.79 4.80
N SER A 96 9.48 39.01 4.33
CA SER A 96 10.54 39.85 3.74
C SER A 96 11.45 40.48 4.80
N ARG A 97 10.91 40.68 6.01
CA ARG A 97 11.61 41.34 7.11
C ARG A 97 11.12 40.82 8.46
N VAL A 98 12.07 40.61 9.37
CA VAL A 98 11.79 40.22 10.76
C VAL A 98 12.40 41.29 11.67
N TYR A 99 11.56 41.96 12.45
CA TYR A 99 11.97 42.94 13.46
C TYR A 99 11.80 42.34 14.86
N ILE A 100 12.82 42.45 15.69
CA ILE A 100 12.84 41.89 17.03
C ILE A 100 13.15 42.98 18.04
N GLN A 101 12.31 43.03 19.07
CA GLN A 101 12.52 43.90 20.22
C GLN A 101 12.44 43.09 21.52
N SER A 102 13.48 43.17 22.34
CA SER A 102 13.58 42.45 23.62
C SER A 102 14.34 43.31 24.63
N GLY A 103 13.60 43.95 25.55
CA GLY A 103 14.18 44.94 26.47
C GLY A 103 14.88 46.08 25.72
N ASN A 104 16.18 46.28 25.97
CA ASN A 104 16.99 47.32 25.33
C ASN A 104 17.54 46.93 23.94
N TYR A 105 17.28 45.71 23.48
CA TYR A 105 17.76 45.23 22.18
C TYR A 105 16.67 45.41 21.13
N SER A 106 17.03 46.08 20.03
CA SER A 106 16.17 46.28 18.85
C SER A 106 17.01 46.10 17.58
N PHE A 107 16.64 45.12 16.77
CA PHE A 107 17.33 44.83 15.51
C PHE A 107 16.39 44.11 14.55
N GLU A 108 16.75 44.11 13.28
CA GLU A 108 16.00 43.46 12.22
C GLU A 108 16.88 42.63 11.31
N PHE A 109 16.24 41.72 10.59
CA PHE A 109 16.82 40.95 9.51
C PHE A 109 15.98 41.20 8.25
N ARG A 110 16.63 41.32 7.10
CA ARG A 110 15.99 41.61 5.82
C ARG A 110 16.41 40.56 4.81
N HIS A 111 15.47 39.94 4.12
CA HIS A 111 15.75 38.93 3.11
C HIS A 111 14.96 39.23 1.83
N ASN A 112 15.67 39.28 0.70
CA ASN A 112 15.07 39.43 -0.64
C ASN A 112 15.10 38.09 -1.37
N LYS A 113 14.08 37.79 -2.21
CA LYS A 113 13.98 36.52 -2.98
C LYS A 113 15.24 36.18 -3.80
N ASN A 114 16.03 37.17 -4.19
CA ASN A 114 17.25 37.03 -5.01
C ASN A 114 18.55 37.06 -4.20
N ASP A 115 18.48 37.19 -2.87
CA ASP A 115 19.66 37.22 -1.98
C ASP A 115 20.09 35.77 -1.64
N PRO A 116 21.39 35.42 -1.70
CA PRO A 116 21.90 34.08 -1.37
C PRO A 116 21.58 33.58 0.05
N GLY A 117 20.99 34.42 0.92
CA GLY A 117 20.54 34.09 2.27
C GLY A 117 21.27 34.87 3.36
N LEU A 118 22.19 35.77 2.99
CA LEU A 118 23.06 36.50 3.89
C LEU A 118 22.27 37.46 4.81
N GLY A 119 21.19 38.04 4.27
CA GLY A 119 20.27 38.93 5.00
C GLY A 119 19.41 38.27 6.09
N MET A 120 19.35 36.92 6.13
CA MET A 120 18.63 36.16 7.16
C MET A 120 19.42 35.97 8.47
N VAL A 121 20.74 36.22 8.44
CA VAL A 121 21.64 35.90 9.55
C VAL A 121 22.35 37.15 10.10
N ARG A 122 22.46 38.21 9.30
CA ARG A 122 23.09 39.47 9.69
C ARG A 122 22.09 40.43 10.35
N PRO A 123 22.20 40.72 11.66
CA PRO A 123 21.31 41.67 12.31
C PRO A 123 21.66 43.11 11.92
N ILE A 124 20.63 43.89 11.62
CA ILE A 124 20.68 45.33 11.41
C ILE A 124 20.13 45.98 12.69
N TRP A 125 20.98 46.63 13.47
CA TRP A 125 20.57 47.30 14.70
C TRP A 125 19.68 48.50 14.38
N VAL A 126 18.54 48.60 15.07
CA VAL A 126 17.54 49.66 14.89
C VAL A 126 17.36 50.38 16.22
N LYS A 127 17.15 51.71 16.18
CA LYS A 127 16.73 52.44 17.38
C LYS A 127 15.23 52.20 17.61
N PRO A 128 14.80 51.67 18.77
CA PRO A 128 13.40 51.39 19.01
C PRO A 128 12.59 52.68 19.06
N THR A 129 11.42 52.69 18.42
CA THR A 129 10.47 53.81 18.46
C THR A 129 9.63 53.83 19.74
N GLU A 130 9.44 52.67 20.38
CA GLU A 130 8.61 52.50 21.58
C GLU A 130 9.28 51.55 22.59
N THR A 131 8.97 51.65 23.87
CA THR A 131 9.51 50.75 24.92
C THR A 131 8.51 49.65 25.27
N ILE A 132 8.91 48.39 25.13
CA ILE A 132 8.08 47.23 25.51
C ILE A 132 8.28 46.81 26.98
N PRO A 133 7.25 46.29 27.68
CA PRO A 133 7.38 45.84 29.07
C PRO A 133 8.28 44.59 29.19
N SER A 134 9.29 44.62 30.07
CA SER A 134 10.10 43.42 30.39
C SER A 134 9.32 42.45 31.29
N PRO A 135 9.37 41.11 31.06
CA PRO A 135 10.28 40.36 30.18
C PRO A 135 9.69 39.95 28.82
N LEU A 136 8.91 40.81 28.15
CA LEU A 136 8.33 40.49 26.84
C LEU A 136 9.40 40.56 25.73
N THR A 137 9.34 39.62 24.80
CA THR A 137 10.00 39.74 23.49
C THR A 137 8.94 39.86 22.41
N HIS A 138 8.98 40.97 21.69
CA HIS A 138 8.08 41.32 20.61
C HIS A 138 8.77 41.04 19.27
N THR A 139 8.17 40.21 18.43
CA THR A 139 8.70 39.87 17.10
C THR A 139 7.67 40.24 16.04
N THR A 140 8.03 41.16 15.15
CA THR A 140 7.18 41.58 14.02
C THR A 140 7.68 40.93 12.73
N LEU A 141 6.80 40.16 12.10
CA LEU A 141 7.03 39.46 10.84
C LEU A 141 6.33 40.21 9.71
N TYR A 142 7.08 40.84 8.81
CA TYR A 142 6.53 41.58 7.68
C TYR A 142 6.29 40.66 6.48
N LEU A 143 5.05 40.66 5.99
CA LEU A 143 4.68 39.83 4.85
C LEU A 143 5.26 40.41 3.54
N PRO A 144 5.55 39.57 2.52
CA PRO A 144 6.06 40.05 1.24
C PRO A 144 5.08 41.03 0.57
N ASP A 145 5.63 42.12 0.05
CA ASP A 145 4.93 43.20 -0.66
C ASP A 145 5.46 43.40 -2.09
N GLN A 146 6.43 42.58 -2.51
CA GLN A 146 7.06 42.60 -3.83
C GLN A 146 7.05 41.19 -4.46
N GLY A 147 6.57 41.06 -5.70
CA GLY A 147 6.42 39.79 -6.41
C GLY A 147 5.10 39.72 -7.19
N ASP A 148 4.70 38.51 -7.61
CA ASP A 148 3.39 38.26 -8.21
C ASP A 148 2.27 38.51 -7.20
N GLU A 149 1.30 39.34 -7.57
CA GLU A 149 0.24 39.84 -6.69
C GLU A 149 -0.73 38.70 -6.29
N ASP A 150 -1.00 37.78 -7.22
CA ASP A 150 -1.86 36.61 -6.99
C ASP A 150 -1.20 35.60 -6.02
N GLU A 151 0.12 35.38 -6.14
CA GLU A 151 0.89 34.54 -5.22
C GLU A 151 0.91 35.12 -3.80
N ILE A 152 1.12 36.44 -3.69
CA ILE A 152 1.17 37.15 -2.41
C ILE A 152 -0.20 37.10 -1.73
N GLU A 153 -1.28 37.34 -2.46
CA GLU A 153 -2.63 37.30 -1.92
C GLU A 153 -3.04 35.89 -1.50
N HIS A 154 -2.68 34.88 -2.30
CA HIS A 154 -2.86 33.48 -1.93
C HIS A 154 -2.13 33.13 -0.64
N LEU A 155 -0.87 33.52 -0.51
CA LEU A 155 -0.03 33.27 0.65
C LEU A 155 -0.55 33.94 1.93
N LYS A 156 -1.01 35.20 1.83
CA LYS A 156 -1.68 35.92 2.93
C LYS A 156 -2.93 35.18 3.39
N LYS A 157 -3.75 34.72 2.44
CA LYS A 157 -4.97 33.94 2.73
C LYS A 157 -4.65 32.62 3.42
N VAL A 158 -3.62 31.90 2.98
CA VAL A 158 -3.16 30.65 3.59
C VAL A 158 -2.72 30.87 5.05
N PHE A 159 -1.93 31.91 5.35
CA PHE A 159 -1.54 32.20 6.72
C PHE A 159 -2.72 32.54 7.62
N ALA A 160 -3.63 33.41 7.14
CA ALA A 160 -4.83 33.75 7.88
C ALA A 160 -5.70 32.51 8.17
N MET A 161 -5.84 31.59 7.21
CA MET A 161 -6.56 30.33 7.39
C MET A 161 -5.88 29.43 8.43
N GLN A 162 -4.55 29.32 8.43
CA GLN A 162 -3.83 28.49 9.42
C GLN A 162 -4.02 28.97 10.86
N PHE A 163 -4.04 30.30 11.09
CA PHE A 163 -4.35 30.84 12.41
C PHE A 163 -5.83 30.68 12.78
N ASP A 164 -6.73 30.67 11.80
CA ASP A 164 -8.16 30.45 12.02
C ASP A 164 -8.46 28.98 12.37
N ASP A 165 -7.76 28.04 11.74
CA ASP A 165 -7.90 26.59 11.92
C ASP A 165 -7.24 26.05 13.20
N LEU A 166 -6.49 26.88 13.92
CA LEU A 166 -5.86 26.47 15.17
C LEU A 166 -6.93 26.08 16.21
N LYS A 167 -6.78 24.90 16.82
CA LYS A 167 -7.72 24.33 17.79
C LYS A 167 -7.12 24.26 19.19
N GLU A 168 -7.97 24.26 20.21
CA GLU A 168 -7.57 24.10 21.61
C GLU A 168 -6.82 22.80 21.88
N THR A 169 -7.10 21.75 21.10
CA THR A 169 -6.47 20.43 21.23
C THR A 169 -4.96 20.46 20.98
N CYS A 170 -4.42 21.49 20.30
CA CYS A 170 -2.98 21.64 20.13
C CYS A 170 -2.24 21.76 21.48
N LEU A 171 -2.87 22.40 22.49
CA LEU A 171 -2.30 22.51 23.84
C LEU A 171 -2.30 21.18 24.62
N LEU A 172 -3.03 20.14 24.20
CA LEU A 172 -2.99 18.82 24.86
C LEU A 172 -1.58 18.23 24.82
N PHE A 173 -0.92 18.37 23.67
CA PHE A 173 0.36 17.76 23.37
C PHE A 173 1.57 18.66 23.71
N LEU A 174 1.32 19.91 24.09
CA LEU A 174 2.35 20.83 24.59
C LEU A 174 2.59 20.63 26.09
N ARG A 175 3.87 20.64 26.49
CA ARG A 175 4.32 20.35 27.85
C ARG A 175 4.42 21.63 28.70
N LYS A 176 4.87 22.74 28.11
CA LYS A 176 5.17 23.99 28.82
C LYS A 176 4.15 25.09 28.56
N LEU A 177 3.74 25.30 27.31
CA LEU A 177 2.75 26.32 26.96
C LEU A 177 1.38 25.96 27.56
N SER A 178 0.75 26.96 28.17
CA SER A 178 -0.54 26.82 28.85
C SER A 178 -1.62 27.77 28.31
N LYS A 179 -1.21 28.79 27.55
CA LYS A 179 -2.10 29.76 26.92
C LYS A 179 -1.65 30.11 25.51
N ILE A 180 -2.58 30.12 24.56
CA ILE A 180 -2.38 30.64 23.19
C ILE A 180 -3.48 31.64 22.88
N SER A 181 -3.12 32.82 22.38
CA SER A 181 -4.07 33.86 21.98
C SER A 181 -3.83 34.28 20.53
N VAL A 182 -4.90 34.45 19.75
CA VAL A 182 -4.86 34.90 18.36
C VAL A 182 -5.87 36.03 18.20
N THR A 183 -5.43 37.19 17.71
CA THR A 183 -6.28 38.37 17.47
C THR A 183 -6.13 38.81 16.01
N PHE A 184 -7.24 39.01 15.31
CA PHE A 184 -7.29 39.43 13.92
C PHE A 184 -7.72 40.90 13.82
N TYR A 185 -6.95 41.70 13.11
CA TYR A 185 -7.19 43.14 12.93
C TYR A 185 -7.60 43.47 11.49
N ASP A 186 -8.38 44.53 11.30
CA ASP A 186 -8.68 45.10 9.99
C ASP A 186 -7.60 46.10 9.51
N GLU A 187 -7.81 46.69 8.33
CA GLU A 187 -6.90 47.71 7.77
C GLU A 187 -6.83 49.00 8.58
N GLN A 188 -7.84 49.26 9.42
CA GLN A 188 -7.94 50.45 10.27
C GLN A 188 -7.33 50.21 11.66
N GLY A 189 -6.89 48.98 11.95
CA GLY A 189 -6.33 48.58 13.24
C GLY A 189 -7.37 48.19 14.29
N ASN A 190 -8.64 48.02 13.92
CA ASN A 190 -9.68 47.56 14.83
C ASN A 190 -9.69 46.02 14.91
N THR A 191 -9.94 45.49 16.10
CA THR A 191 -10.09 44.05 16.32
C THR A 191 -11.36 43.53 15.66
N ARG A 192 -11.23 42.63 14.68
CA ARG A 192 -12.39 41.94 14.07
C ARG A 192 -12.86 40.76 14.91
N ARG A 193 -11.90 39.92 15.34
CA ARG A 193 -12.17 38.72 16.14
C ARG A 193 -10.94 38.27 16.91
N SER A 194 -11.14 37.54 18.00
CA SER A 194 -10.06 36.91 18.77
C SER A 194 -10.44 35.50 19.24
N LYS A 195 -9.42 34.65 19.41
CA LYS A 195 -9.52 33.31 19.98
C LYS A 195 -8.45 33.15 21.06
N GLN A 196 -8.82 32.60 22.20
CA GLN A 196 -7.90 32.27 23.27
C GLN A 196 -8.15 30.85 23.76
N PHE A 197 -7.08 30.07 23.85
CA PHE A 197 -7.08 28.73 24.42
C PHE A 197 -6.29 28.73 25.73
N THR A 198 -6.87 28.15 26.78
CA THR A 198 -6.24 28.04 28.10
C THR A 198 -6.34 26.61 28.62
N LYS A 199 -5.20 26.05 29.06
CA LYS A 199 -5.08 24.71 29.65
C LYS A 199 -4.98 24.80 31.16
N LYS A 200 -5.84 24.09 31.90
CA LYS A 200 -5.81 24.01 33.37
C LYS A 200 -5.75 22.56 33.82
N LYS A 201 -4.76 22.22 34.67
CA LYS A 201 -4.68 20.88 35.30
C LYS A 201 -5.77 20.80 36.38
N ILE A 202 -6.60 19.76 36.34
CA ILE A 202 -7.60 19.47 37.37
C ILE A 202 -7.01 18.50 38.39
N ASP A 203 -6.50 17.37 37.89
CA ASP A 203 -5.79 16.36 38.68
C ASP A 203 -4.76 15.62 37.80
N ASP A 204 -4.26 14.48 38.25
CA ASP A 204 -3.20 13.73 37.57
C ASP A 204 -3.61 13.15 36.22
N TYR A 205 -4.91 12.94 35.98
CA TYR A 205 -5.43 12.38 34.74
C TYR A 205 -6.36 13.34 33.99
N ARG A 206 -6.83 14.43 34.61
CA ARG A 206 -7.82 15.33 34.00
C ARG A 206 -7.29 16.73 33.77
N VAL A 207 -7.58 17.25 32.57
CA VAL A 207 -7.23 18.61 32.15
C VAL A 207 -8.48 19.26 31.56
N SER A 208 -8.75 20.52 31.93
CA SER A 208 -9.76 21.34 31.26
C SER A 208 -9.12 22.29 30.27
N PHE A 209 -9.80 22.46 29.13
CA PHE A 209 -9.52 23.49 28.16
C PHE A 209 -10.66 24.48 28.17
N GLU A 210 -10.32 25.75 28.27
CA GLU A 210 -11.24 26.86 28.07
C GLU A 210 -10.89 27.55 26.76
N THR A 211 -11.89 27.65 25.88
CA THR A 211 -11.80 28.37 24.61
C THR A 211 -12.69 29.59 24.70
N THR A 212 -12.09 30.77 24.58
CA THR A 212 -12.78 32.05 24.55
C THR A 212 -12.69 32.61 23.14
N VAL A 213 -13.83 32.82 22.49
CA VAL A 213 -13.92 33.43 21.16
C VAL A 213 -14.70 34.74 21.26
N THR A 214 -14.12 35.80 20.74
CA THR A 214 -14.75 37.12 20.61
C THR A 214 -14.95 37.42 19.14
N SER A 215 -16.20 37.62 18.70
CA SER A 215 -16.56 38.01 17.33
C SER A 215 -17.69 39.04 17.41
N ASP A 216 -17.57 40.15 16.69
CA ASP A 216 -18.61 41.20 16.63
C ASP A 216 -19.14 41.60 18.02
N ASP A 217 -18.21 41.86 18.96
CA ASP A 217 -18.45 42.21 20.38
C ASP A 217 -19.22 41.17 21.23
N LYS A 218 -19.41 39.93 20.74
CA LYS A 218 -19.97 38.83 21.52
C LYS A 218 -18.87 37.88 22.01
N LEU A 219 -18.82 37.73 23.34
CA LEU A 219 -17.93 36.79 24.02
C LEU A 219 -18.62 35.43 24.20
N SER A 220 -18.02 34.38 23.66
CA SER A 220 -18.43 32.99 23.91
C SER A 220 -17.29 32.22 24.56
N THR A 221 -17.58 31.53 25.66
CA THR A 221 -16.60 30.66 26.34
C THR A 221 -17.13 29.24 26.39
N THR A 222 -16.35 28.29 25.90
CA THR A 222 -16.63 26.86 25.98
C THR A 222 -15.57 26.17 26.82
N SER A 223 -15.97 25.15 27.58
CA SER A 223 -15.06 24.35 28.38
C SER A 223 -15.21 22.87 28.04
N GLN A 224 -14.08 22.19 27.84
CA GLN A 224 -14.02 20.74 27.60
C GLN A 224 -13.03 20.09 28.57
N MET A 225 -13.35 18.89 29.05
CA MET A 225 -12.48 18.10 29.90
C MET A 225 -11.94 16.88 29.15
N TYR A 226 -10.65 16.60 29.33
CA TYR A 226 -9.95 15.46 28.75
C TYR A 226 -9.37 14.59 29.85
N HIS A 227 -9.43 13.27 29.65
CA HIS A 227 -8.68 12.28 30.42
C HIS A 227 -7.39 11.95 29.68
N ILE A 228 -6.25 12.02 30.36
CA ILE A 228 -4.90 11.82 29.81
C ILE A 228 -4.24 10.67 30.56
N THR A 229 -4.04 9.57 29.85
CA THR A 229 -3.22 8.45 30.32
C THR A 229 -1.82 8.61 29.74
N LYS A 230 -0.80 8.65 30.61
CA LYS A 230 0.60 8.73 30.19
C LYS A 230 1.29 7.41 30.49
N GLN A 231 1.98 6.87 29.48
CA GLN A 231 2.78 5.68 29.64
C GLN A 231 4.12 5.86 28.94
N LEU A 232 5.17 5.33 29.57
CA LEU A 232 6.49 5.21 28.98
C LEU A 232 6.60 3.83 28.35
N ALA A 233 6.74 3.76 27.03
CA ALA A 233 7.14 2.54 26.34
C ALA A 233 8.59 2.23 26.70
N THR A 234 8.89 0.97 27.00
CA THR A 234 10.23 0.50 27.41
C THR A 234 10.68 -0.65 26.51
N GLY A 235 12.00 -0.86 26.41
CA GLY A 235 12.58 -1.87 25.50
C GLY A 235 12.48 -1.47 24.03
N LEU A 236 12.43 -0.16 23.75
CA LEU A 236 12.37 0.38 22.40
C LEU A 236 13.72 0.21 21.69
N ALA A 237 13.67 -0.08 20.39
CA ALA A 237 14.84 0.04 19.52
C ALA A 237 15.41 1.47 19.55
N GLN A 238 16.73 1.59 19.38
CA GLN A 238 17.43 2.86 19.36
C GLN A 238 16.95 3.70 18.17
N SER A 239 16.72 5.00 18.39
CA SER A 239 16.35 5.93 17.31
C SER A 239 17.59 6.23 16.46
N GLU A 240 17.50 6.02 15.15
CA GLU A 240 18.57 6.30 14.17
C GLU A 240 18.81 7.80 13.99
N SER A 241 17.83 8.63 14.37
CA SER A 241 17.85 10.10 14.21
C SER A 241 18.46 10.87 15.39
N ARG A 242 18.74 10.19 16.51
CA ARG A 242 19.29 10.80 17.73
C ARG A 242 20.74 10.37 17.89
N ASP A 243 21.66 11.35 17.89
CA ASP A 243 23.11 11.13 18.01
C ASP A 243 23.48 10.11 19.09
N THR A 244 24.50 9.29 18.82
CA THR A 244 25.00 8.25 19.72
C THR A 244 25.39 8.83 21.08
N ALA A 245 24.54 8.63 22.09
CA ALA A 245 24.81 9.15 23.41
C ALA A 245 26.01 8.47 24.07
N THR A 246 26.89 9.26 24.67
CA THR A 246 28.18 8.83 25.22
C THR A 246 28.11 8.22 26.62
N THR A 247 26.94 8.26 27.29
CA THR A 247 26.76 7.79 28.68
C THR A 247 25.70 6.69 28.81
N GLU A 248 25.90 5.76 29.75
CA GLU A 248 25.04 4.59 30.02
C GLU A 248 23.61 4.99 30.43
N GLU A 249 23.46 6.09 31.16
CA GLU A 249 22.17 6.67 31.57
C GLU A 249 21.41 7.27 30.38
N ALA A 250 22.12 7.89 29.44
CA ALA A 250 21.53 8.37 28.20
C ALA A 250 21.14 7.22 27.27
N ARG A 251 21.90 6.11 27.24
CA ARG A 251 21.50 4.86 26.55
C ARG A 251 20.20 4.26 27.11
N LYS A 252 20.00 4.26 28.44
CA LYS A 252 18.73 3.84 29.06
C LYS A 252 17.56 4.80 28.75
N SER A 253 17.84 6.10 28.59
CA SER A 253 16.82 7.06 28.16
C SER A 253 16.43 6.91 26.68
N LEU A 254 17.29 6.32 25.85
CA LEU A 254 17.03 6.08 24.41
C LEU A 254 16.16 4.84 24.16
N THR A 255 16.12 3.88 25.08
CA THR A 255 15.30 2.65 24.97
C THR A 255 13.92 2.78 25.63
N SER A 256 13.57 4.00 26.08
CA SER A 256 12.24 4.31 26.59
C SER A 256 11.73 5.65 26.06
N ALA A 257 10.41 5.79 25.88
CA ALA A 257 9.80 7.01 25.33
C ALA A 257 8.32 7.12 25.70
N GLU A 258 7.78 8.33 25.72
CA GLU A 258 6.33 8.49 25.77
C GLU A 258 5.70 7.88 24.51
N VAL A 259 4.51 7.28 24.64
CA VAL A 259 3.83 6.53 23.57
C VAL A 259 3.40 7.42 22.37
N SER A 260 3.71 8.71 22.40
CA SER A 260 3.54 9.67 21.31
C SER A 260 4.86 10.14 20.65
N ASP A 261 6.03 9.69 21.11
CA ASP A 261 7.36 10.12 20.65
C ASP A 261 7.84 9.32 19.43
N PHE A 262 7.07 9.36 18.34
CA PHE A 262 7.40 8.70 17.08
C PHE A 262 8.62 9.34 16.39
N ASP A 263 9.48 8.51 15.80
CA ASP A 263 10.44 8.97 14.80
C ASP A 263 9.65 9.48 13.59
N THR A 264 10.00 10.67 13.11
CA THR A 264 9.36 11.27 11.95
C THR A 264 10.33 11.33 10.79
N SER A 265 9.81 11.33 9.57
CA SER A 265 10.62 11.50 8.36
C SER A 265 11.39 12.83 8.41
N ALA A 266 12.39 13.02 7.54
CA ALA A 266 13.26 14.20 7.59
C ALA A 266 12.50 15.55 7.54
N ASN A 267 11.28 15.57 7.01
CA ASN A 267 10.41 16.74 6.95
C ASN A 267 9.51 16.91 8.21
N ARG A 268 9.57 16.01 9.18
CA ARG A 268 8.75 15.93 10.42
C ARG A 268 7.23 15.86 10.20
N GLN A 269 6.77 15.52 9.00
CA GLN A 269 5.34 15.50 8.63
C GLN A 269 4.69 14.14 8.82
N ASP A 270 5.43 13.06 8.55
CA ASP A 270 4.92 11.70 8.65
C ASP A 270 5.71 10.86 9.63
N ILE A 271 5.02 9.91 10.27
CA ILE A 271 5.65 8.88 11.09
C ILE A 271 6.46 7.98 10.17
N MET A 272 7.72 7.72 10.51
CA MET A 272 8.50 6.72 9.77
C MET A 272 7.89 5.34 10.01
N THR A 273 7.21 4.79 9.01
CA THR A 273 6.42 3.56 9.15
C THR A 273 7.26 2.29 9.23
N THR A 274 8.53 2.36 8.82
CA THR A 274 9.46 1.23 8.77
C THR A 274 10.34 1.08 10.01
N THR A 275 10.45 2.10 10.88
CA THR A 275 11.39 2.00 12.01
C THR A 275 10.88 1.02 13.06
N ARG A 276 11.79 0.16 13.55
CA ARG A 276 11.45 -0.81 14.60
C ARG A 276 10.95 -0.12 15.86
N ARG A 277 11.51 1.05 16.18
CA ARG A 277 11.07 1.90 17.28
C ARG A 277 9.60 2.31 17.15
N ASN A 278 9.18 2.82 15.99
CA ASN A 278 7.81 3.26 15.78
C ASN A 278 6.81 2.09 15.79
N LEU A 279 7.22 0.92 15.30
CA LEU A 279 6.41 -0.30 15.44
C LEU A 279 6.24 -0.67 16.93
N ASN A 280 7.29 -0.54 17.75
CA ASN A 280 7.19 -0.79 19.20
C ASN A 280 6.36 0.27 19.94
N ILE A 281 6.46 1.55 19.55
CA ILE A 281 5.62 2.63 20.08
C ILE A 281 4.15 2.40 19.70
N ARG A 282 3.88 2.04 18.44
CA ARG A 282 2.55 1.65 17.95
C ARG A 282 1.96 0.52 18.80
N ASP A 283 2.71 -0.55 19.02
CA ASP A 283 2.22 -1.66 19.86
C ASP A 283 2.01 -1.24 21.32
N SER A 284 2.76 -0.24 21.80
CA SER A 284 2.59 0.35 23.13
C SER A 284 1.31 1.17 23.25
N ILE A 285 0.79 1.77 22.16
CA ILE A 285 -0.53 2.44 22.14
C ILE A 285 -1.63 1.48 22.59
N ALA A 286 -1.61 0.24 22.10
CA ALA A 286 -2.62 -0.75 22.49
C ALA A 286 -2.56 -1.05 24.00
N LYS A 287 -1.36 -1.09 24.59
CA LYS A 287 -1.17 -1.27 26.04
C LYS A 287 -1.67 -0.05 26.82
N THR A 288 -1.39 1.15 26.33
CA THR A 288 -1.85 2.41 26.94
C THR A 288 -3.36 2.53 26.89
N LEU A 289 -4.01 2.08 25.82
CA LEU A 289 -5.46 2.03 25.74
C LEU A 289 -6.07 1.11 26.80
N VAL A 290 -5.49 -0.08 27.02
CA VAL A 290 -5.95 -0.97 28.11
C VAL A 290 -5.78 -0.32 29.47
N GLN A 291 -4.64 0.36 29.70
CA GLN A 291 -4.41 1.11 30.94
C GLN A 291 -5.45 2.23 31.12
N ALA A 292 -5.76 2.97 30.06
CA ALA A 292 -6.81 3.98 30.08
C ALA A 292 -8.19 3.37 30.40
N ILE A 293 -8.50 2.18 29.88
CA ILE A 293 -9.75 1.48 30.19
C ILE A 293 -9.83 1.10 31.68
N LEU A 294 -8.72 0.68 32.28
CA LEU A 294 -8.67 0.41 33.72
C LEU A 294 -8.93 1.69 34.54
N GLU A 295 -8.40 2.83 34.09
CA GLU A 295 -8.65 4.15 34.70
C GLU A 295 -10.11 4.59 34.49
N PHE A 296 -10.68 4.39 33.30
CA PHE A 296 -12.08 4.67 33.00
C PHE A 296 -13.03 3.87 33.88
N ASN A 297 -12.66 2.62 34.22
CA ASN A 297 -13.41 1.78 35.15
C ASN A 297 -13.47 2.32 36.58
N GLN A 298 -12.61 3.27 36.93
CA GLN A 298 -12.65 4.01 38.21
C GLN A 298 -13.48 5.30 38.10
N HIS A 299 -13.76 5.78 36.88
CA HIS A 299 -14.53 6.99 36.66
C HIS A 299 -16.03 6.76 36.81
N SER A 300 -16.75 7.74 37.36
CA SER A 300 -18.19 7.62 37.59
C SER A 300 -19.00 7.51 36.29
N VAL A 301 -18.57 8.22 35.24
CA VAL A 301 -19.24 8.33 33.93
C VAL A 301 -18.66 7.37 32.87
N LEU A 302 -17.35 7.10 32.87
CA LEU A 302 -16.68 6.41 31.76
C LEU A 302 -16.70 4.88 31.92
N ARG A 303 -16.87 4.37 33.14
CA ARG A 303 -16.81 2.93 33.45
C ARG A 303 -17.78 2.03 32.68
N TYR A 304 -18.87 2.59 32.14
CA TYR A 304 -19.85 1.86 31.31
C TYR A 304 -19.96 2.41 29.88
N THR A 305 -19.19 3.45 29.53
CA THR A 305 -19.23 4.09 28.20
C THR A 305 -17.91 4.05 27.46
N TRP A 306 -16.83 3.63 28.13
CA TRP A 306 -15.51 3.48 27.52
C TRP A 306 -15.46 2.64 26.24
N PRO A 307 -16.32 1.61 26.01
CA PRO A 307 -16.25 0.86 24.75
C PRO A 307 -16.55 1.70 23.51
N LEU A 308 -17.11 2.91 23.67
CA LEU A 308 -17.29 3.88 22.58
C LEU A 308 -15.97 4.43 22.05
N PHE A 309 -14.86 4.30 22.78
CA PHE A 309 -13.52 4.72 22.36
C PHE A 309 -12.75 3.61 21.63
N LEU A 310 -13.34 2.42 21.46
CA LEU A 310 -12.74 1.36 20.65
C LEU A 310 -12.87 1.67 19.15
N PRO A 311 -11.84 1.38 18.34
CA PRO A 311 -11.89 1.62 16.89
C PRO A 311 -12.93 0.75 16.18
N SER A 312 -13.52 1.26 15.09
CA SER A 312 -14.40 0.50 14.20
C SER A 312 -13.60 -0.40 13.25
N GLN A 313 -14.10 -1.61 12.96
CA GLN A 313 -13.38 -2.58 12.10
C GLN A 313 -13.35 -2.22 10.59
N ASP A 314 -14.13 -1.22 10.15
CA ASP A 314 -14.29 -0.85 8.74
C ASP A 314 -13.30 0.19 8.20
N ASN A 315 -12.26 0.57 8.95
CA ASN A 315 -11.36 1.60 8.48
C ASN A 315 -10.22 0.98 7.68
N GLY A 316 -10.22 1.23 6.36
CA GLY A 316 -9.08 1.08 5.45
C GLY A 316 -7.92 1.99 5.87
N GLN A 317 -7.33 1.70 7.03
CA GLN A 317 -6.20 2.45 7.54
C GLN A 317 -4.93 2.05 6.78
N ALA A 318 -4.07 3.05 6.55
CA ALA A 318 -2.73 2.90 6.01
C ALA A 318 -1.98 1.71 6.62
N SER A 319 -1.13 1.05 5.82
CA SER A 319 -0.42 -0.20 6.13
C SER A 319 0.29 -0.21 7.50
N PHE A 320 0.72 0.94 8.02
CA PHE A 320 1.35 1.05 9.34
C PHE A 320 0.41 0.74 10.52
N TRP A 321 -0.85 1.17 10.47
CA TRP A 321 -1.79 1.06 11.60
C TRP A 321 -2.55 -0.27 11.63
N CYS A 322 -2.49 -1.07 10.55
CA CYS A 322 -3.21 -2.35 10.49
C CYS A 322 -2.85 -3.29 11.66
N GLY A 323 -1.57 -3.32 12.07
CA GLY A 323 -1.12 -4.11 13.21
C GLY A 323 -1.62 -3.62 14.56
N LEU A 324 -1.94 -2.32 14.70
CA LEU A 324 -2.46 -1.75 15.93
C LEU A 324 -3.84 -2.32 16.26
N ASN A 325 -4.74 -2.40 15.28
CA ASN A 325 -6.10 -2.93 15.50
C ASN A 325 -6.06 -4.39 15.94
N ALA A 326 -5.24 -5.23 15.28
CA ALA A 326 -5.05 -6.62 15.70
C ALA A 326 -4.54 -6.71 17.15
N LYS A 327 -3.60 -5.84 17.53
CA LYS A 327 -3.06 -5.80 18.88
C LYS A 327 -4.06 -5.32 19.92
N ILE A 328 -4.88 -4.31 19.61
CA ILE A 328 -5.97 -3.84 20.47
C ILE A 328 -6.96 -4.97 20.69
N ILE A 329 -7.39 -5.67 19.63
CA ILE A 329 -8.34 -6.79 19.74
C ILE A 329 -7.81 -7.86 20.68
N SER A 330 -6.57 -8.32 20.48
CA SER A 330 -5.93 -9.32 21.34
C SER A 330 -5.86 -8.85 22.81
N LEU A 331 -5.36 -7.64 23.07
CA LEU A 331 -5.22 -7.17 24.45
C LEU A 331 -6.57 -6.93 25.13
N VAL A 332 -7.57 -6.40 24.42
CA VAL A 332 -8.93 -6.19 24.93
C VAL A 332 -9.61 -7.54 25.26
N GLN A 333 -9.37 -8.59 24.47
CA GLN A 333 -9.88 -9.93 24.74
C GLN A 333 -9.26 -10.60 25.97
N ASP A 334 -7.94 -10.42 26.14
CA ASP A 334 -7.16 -11.09 27.18
C ASP A 334 -7.18 -10.36 28.53
N SER A 335 -7.39 -9.04 28.52
CA SER A 335 -7.32 -8.22 29.73
C SER A 335 -8.63 -8.24 30.53
N ALA A 336 -8.52 -8.26 31.85
CA ALA A 336 -9.67 -8.14 32.75
C ALA A 336 -10.15 -6.69 32.82
N ILE A 337 -11.11 -6.31 31.96
CA ILE A 337 -11.55 -4.92 31.76
C ILE A 337 -13.08 -4.72 31.76
N LEU A 338 -13.88 -5.79 31.69
CA LEU A 338 -15.34 -5.72 31.75
C LEU A 338 -15.87 -5.95 33.16
N ARG A 339 -17.02 -5.33 33.45
CA ARG A 339 -17.75 -5.56 34.70
C ARG A 339 -18.88 -6.56 34.45
N SER A 340 -18.87 -7.65 35.21
CA SER A 340 -20.01 -8.55 35.28
C SER A 340 -21.11 -7.96 36.16
N ARG A 341 -22.27 -8.60 36.19
CA ARG A 341 -23.48 -8.07 36.82
C ARG A 341 -23.36 -7.87 38.33
N ASN A 342 -22.79 -8.84 39.04
CA ASN A 342 -22.84 -8.89 40.51
C ASN A 342 -21.44 -8.81 41.16
N ARG A 343 -20.36 -8.74 40.37
CA ARG A 343 -19.00 -8.59 40.89
C ARG A 343 -18.45 -7.19 40.67
N SER A 344 -17.70 -6.72 41.67
CA SER A 344 -16.91 -5.48 41.58
C SER A 344 -15.61 -5.67 40.78
N GLU A 345 -15.11 -6.91 40.72
CA GLU A 345 -13.90 -7.31 39.99
C GLU A 345 -14.10 -7.26 38.47
N LEU A 346 -13.04 -6.86 37.76
CA LEU A 346 -13.04 -6.85 36.30
C LEU A 346 -12.77 -8.26 35.74
N ARG A 347 -13.33 -8.55 34.58
CA ARG A 347 -13.27 -9.86 33.92
C ARG A 347 -12.86 -9.74 32.45
N PRO A 348 -12.17 -10.75 31.89
CA PRO A 348 -11.88 -10.81 30.46
C PRO A 348 -13.16 -10.93 29.64
N ILE A 349 -13.17 -10.36 28.42
CA ILE A 349 -14.37 -10.36 27.56
C ILE A 349 -14.87 -11.79 27.28
N ARG A 350 -13.96 -12.73 27.06
CA ARG A 350 -14.29 -14.13 26.76
C ARG A 350 -15.05 -14.86 27.88
N GLU A 351 -15.00 -14.35 29.11
CA GLU A 351 -15.67 -14.96 30.27
C GLU A 351 -17.05 -14.36 30.54
N VAL A 352 -17.41 -13.30 29.81
CA VAL A 352 -18.65 -12.54 29.99
C VAL A 352 -19.51 -12.67 28.73
N VAL A 353 -20.81 -12.87 28.91
CA VAL A 353 -21.78 -13.08 27.83
C VAL A 353 -23.02 -12.21 27.97
N ILE A 354 -23.71 -12.01 26.86
CA ILE A 354 -25.03 -11.37 26.78
C ILE A 354 -26.09 -12.44 26.97
N ALA A 355 -27.09 -12.19 27.83
CA ALA A 355 -28.20 -13.12 28.00
C ALA A 355 -28.99 -13.31 26.70
N LEU A 356 -29.31 -14.56 26.32
CA LEU A 356 -30.18 -14.85 25.18
C LEU A 356 -31.64 -14.46 25.47
N ASN A 357 -32.38 -14.16 24.41
CA ASN A 357 -33.84 -13.99 24.50
C ASN A 357 -34.49 -15.24 25.10
N GLY A 358 -35.19 -15.06 26.22
CA GLY A 358 -35.83 -16.15 26.97
C GLY A 358 -35.03 -16.68 28.17
N MET A 359 -33.79 -16.25 28.38
CA MET A 359 -33.01 -16.54 29.60
C MET A 359 -33.35 -15.60 30.78
N THR A 360 -34.14 -14.57 30.54
CA THR A 360 -34.64 -13.64 31.55
C THR A 360 -36.16 -13.75 31.65
N ASP A 361 -36.70 -13.42 32.82
CA ASP A 361 -38.14 -13.22 32.99
C ASP A 361 -38.62 -11.90 32.36
N LYS A 362 -39.93 -11.62 32.50
CA LYS A 362 -40.57 -10.40 31.99
C LYS A 362 -40.00 -9.11 32.64
N GLY A 363 -39.31 -9.21 33.78
CA GLY A 363 -38.64 -8.12 34.46
C GLY A 363 -37.14 -7.99 34.13
N GLY A 364 -36.61 -8.80 33.22
CA GLY A 364 -35.18 -8.79 32.85
C GLY A 364 -34.27 -9.52 33.83
N ILE A 365 -34.84 -10.25 34.81
CA ILE A 365 -34.06 -11.02 35.78
C ILE A 365 -33.74 -12.40 35.19
N LEU A 366 -32.47 -12.81 35.25
CA LEU A 366 -32.04 -14.13 34.78
C LEU A 366 -32.79 -15.26 35.49
N LEU A 367 -33.19 -16.27 34.70
CA LEU A 367 -33.87 -17.45 35.21
C LEU A 367 -33.02 -18.18 36.25
N ARG A 368 -31.71 -18.32 35.98
CA ARG A 368 -30.68 -18.76 36.92
C ARG A 368 -29.32 -18.13 36.60
N ASP A 369 -28.47 -18.10 37.61
CA ASP A 369 -27.16 -17.48 37.60
C ASP A 369 -26.14 -18.36 38.32
N ASP A 370 -24.86 -18.11 38.07
CA ASP A 370 -23.75 -18.70 38.79
C ASP A 370 -23.06 -17.58 39.58
N PRO A 371 -23.30 -17.42 40.89
CA PRO A 371 -22.70 -16.32 41.67
C PRO A 371 -21.17 -16.42 41.74
N ILE A 372 -20.60 -17.61 41.48
CA ILE A 372 -19.16 -17.83 41.47
C ILE A 372 -18.59 -17.41 40.11
N LYS A 373 -19.16 -17.86 39.00
CA LYS A 373 -18.64 -17.54 37.66
C LYS A 373 -19.11 -16.18 37.13
N ASP A 374 -20.27 -15.71 37.57
CA ASP A 374 -21.00 -14.49 37.17
C ASP A 374 -20.79 -14.14 35.69
N PRO A 375 -21.23 -15.02 34.78
CA PRO A 375 -20.84 -14.95 33.38
C PRO A 375 -21.58 -13.86 32.61
N PHE A 376 -22.46 -13.08 33.22
CA PHE A 376 -23.31 -12.12 32.51
C PHE A 376 -22.80 -10.68 32.67
N ILE A 377 -22.84 -9.91 31.58
CA ILE A 377 -22.45 -8.50 31.58
C ILE A 377 -23.38 -7.65 32.47
N SER A 378 -22.84 -6.61 33.11
CA SER A 378 -23.64 -5.66 33.89
C SER A 378 -24.70 -4.96 33.04
N ALA A 379 -25.91 -4.82 33.61
CA ALA A 379 -27.02 -4.10 32.99
C ALA A 379 -26.79 -2.57 32.92
N GLU A 380 -25.76 -2.06 33.60
CA GLU A 380 -25.39 -0.63 33.54
C GLU A 380 -24.72 -0.25 32.21
N TYR A 381 -24.27 -1.22 31.41
CA TYR A 381 -23.79 -0.97 30.05
C TYR A 381 -24.97 -0.64 29.12
N PRO A 382 -25.00 0.55 28.48
CA PRO A 382 -26.07 0.90 27.55
C PRO A 382 -26.09 -0.04 26.33
N SER A 383 -27.28 -0.37 25.82
CA SER A 383 -27.41 -1.32 24.69
C SER A 383 -26.66 -0.87 23.42
N LYS A 384 -26.49 0.44 23.21
CA LYS A 384 -25.69 0.98 22.11
C LYS A 384 -24.20 0.65 22.29
N VAL A 385 -23.70 0.66 23.53
CA VAL A 385 -22.30 0.38 23.89
C VAL A 385 -22.00 -1.11 23.77
N ILE A 386 -22.94 -1.98 24.16
CA ILE A 386 -22.78 -3.45 24.08
C ILE A 386 -22.43 -3.90 22.65
N LYS A 387 -23.06 -3.30 21.63
CA LYS A 387 -22.76 -3.60 20.22
C LYS A 387 -21.32 -3.32 19.82
N HIS A 388 -20.66 -2.34 20.45
CA HIS A 388 -19.25 -2.04 20.17
C HIS A 388 -18.30 -3.11 20.73
N LEU A 389 -18.75 -3.98 21.65
CA LEU A 389 -17.94 -5.05 22.24
C LEU A 389 -18.05 -6.37 21.47
N GLU A 390 -19.08 -6.56 20.63
CA GLU A 390 -19.28 -7.79 19.84
C GLU A 390 -18.06 -8.14 18.94
N PRO A 391 -17.47 -7.18 18.18
CA PRO A 391 -16.28 -7.46 17.36
C PRO A 391 -15.03 -7.81 18.17
N TYR A 392 -15.02 -7.44 19.46
CA TYR A 392 -13.93 -7.71 20.40
C TYR A 392 -14.15 -9.00 21.18
N GLY A 393 -15.15 -9.81 20.81
CA GLY A 393 -15.35 -11.16 21.35
C GLY A 393 -16.44 -11.28 22.41
N LEU A 394 -17.23 -10.22 22.67
CA LEU A 394 -18.43 -10.35 23.50
C LEU A 394 -19.48 -11.15 22.73
N ARG A 395 -20.00 -12.21 23.33
CA ARG A 395 -20.92 -13.15 22.67
C ARG A 395 -22.23 -13.26 23.41
N ALA A 396 -23.27 -13.67 22.70
CA ALA A 396 -24.48 -14.18 23.34
C ALA A 396 -24.18 -15.50 24.08
N ALA A 397 -24.87 -15.71 25.20
CA ALA A 397 -24.78 -16.93 25.99
C ALA A 397 -25.09 -18.15 25.12
N SER A 398 -24.39 -19.26 25.31
CA SER A 398 -24.66 -20.48 24.56
C SER A 398 -25.79 -21.29 25.17
N ALA A 399 -26.43 -22.12 24.35
CA ALA A 399 -27.33 -23.19 24.81
C ALA A 399 -26.64 -24.11 25.85
N SER A 400 -25.37 -24.43 25.66
CA SER A 400 -24.60 -25.27 26.59
C SER A 400 -24.40 -24.61 27.96
N LEU A 401 -24.21 -23.28 28.01
CA LEU A 401 -24.13 -22.54 29.26
C LEU A 401 -25.46 -22.62 30.01
N PHE A 402 -26.60 -22.45 29.32
CA PHE A 402 -27.93 -22.64 29.92
C PHE A 402 -28.08 -24.03 30.57
N VAL A 403 -27.74 -25.07 29.82
CA VAL A 403 -27.81 -26.46 30.29
C VAL A 403 -26.94 -26.66 31.52
N SER A 404 -25.74 -26.07 31.56
CA SER A 404 -24.86 -26.15 32.73
C SER A 404 -25.42 -25.46 33.97
N LEU A 405 -26.05 -24.27 33.80
CA LEU A 405 -26.71 -23.54 34.88
C LEU A 405 -27.93 -24.30 35.41
N LEU A 406 -28.71 -24.91 34.51
CA LEU A 406 -29.86 -25.75 34.87
C LEU A 406 -29.43 -27.03 35.59
N LYS A 407 -28.38 -27.71 35.11
CA LYS A 407 -27.81 -28.89 35.77
C LYS A 407 -27.34 -28.57 37.19
N ARG A 408 -26.72 -27.39 37.37
CA ARG A 408 -26.32 -26.89 38.68
C ARG A 408 -27.53 -26.62 39.57
N ASP A 409 -28.56 -25.92 39.07
CA ASP A 409 -29.79 -25.71 39.84
C ASP A 409 -30.38 -27.02 40.36
N LEU A 410 -30.45 -28.04 39.51
CA LEU A 410 -30.97 -29.37 39.86
C LEU A 410 -30.11 -30.11 40.89
N SER A 411 -28.82 -29.76 41.01
CA SER A 411 -27.91 -30.33 42.01
C SER A 411 -27.99 -29.65 43.38
N LEU A 412 -28.60 -28.46 43.46
CA LEU A 412 -28.78 -27.73 44.73
C LEU A 412 -29.98 -28.27 45.52
N HIS A 413 -29.88 -28.24 46.85
CA HIS A 413 -30.97 -28.64 47.75
C HIS A 413 -32.18 -27.69 47.66
N ASP A 414 -31.94 -26.43 47.34
CA ASP A 414 -32.93 -25.35 47.15
C ASP A 414 -33.18 -25.05 45.65
N SER A 415 -33.18 -26.10 44.82
CA SER A 415 -33.46 -26.00 43.38
C SER A 415 -34.77 -25.24 43.11
N LYS A 416 -34.70 -24.18 42.31
CA LYS A 416 -35.89 -23.40 41.89
C LYS A 416 -36.73 -24.18 40.89
N MET A 417 -36.10 -25.08 40.13
CA MET A 417 -36.81 -26.04 39.29
C MET A 417 -37.63 -27.06 40.10
N ARG A 418 -37.17 -27.46 41.29
CA ARG A 418 -37.88 -28.40 42.19
C ARG A 418 -38.81 -27.72 43.20
N SER A 419 -38.63 -26.42 43.43
CA SER A 419 -39.43 -25.65 44.39
C SER A 419 -40.88 -25.50 43.93
N ASN A 420 -41.82 -25.76 44.83
CA ASN A 420 -43.26 -25.60 44.63
C ASN A 420 -43.75 -24.14 44.77
N THR A 421 -42.86 -23.21 45.16
CA THR A 421 -43.14 -21.77 45.31
C THR A 421 -42.70 -20.94 44.10
N THR A 422 -42.04 -21.56 43.12
CA THR A 422 -41.61 -20.89 41.88
C THR A 422 -42.80 -20.62 40.96
N ALA A 423 -42.84 -19.44 40.34
CA ALA A 423 -43.94 -19.04 39.46
C ALA A 423 -44.01 -19.88 38.17
N ASP A 424 -45.24 -20.20 37.73
CA ASP A 424 -45.50 -20.99 36.51
C ASP A 424 -44.91 -20.36 35.23
N ASP A 425 -44.84 -19.01 35.17
CA ASP A 425 -44.20 -18.25 34.09
C ASP A 425 -42.69 -18.55 33.98
N TRP A 426 -42.00 -18.75 35.10
CA TRP A 426 -40.57 -19.10 35.14
C TRP A 426 -40.34 -20.50 34.56
N HIS A 427 -41.18 -21.47 34.95
CA HIS A 427 -41.11 -22.84 34.42
C HIS A 427 -41.41 -22.90 32.92
N SER A 428 -42.35 -22.07 32.45
CA SER A 428 -42.67 -21.94 31.02
C SER A 428 -41.51 -21.39 30.20
N LEU A 429 -40.73 -20.45 30.75
CA LEU A 429 -39.51 -19.92 30.12
C LEU A 429 -38.39 -20.96 30.05
N VAL A 430 -38.16 -21.72 31.14
CA VAL A 430 -37.19 -22.83 31.16
C VAL A 430 -37.55 -23.91 30.14
N ALA A 431 -38.84 -24.24 30.00
CA ALA A 431 -39.31 -25.20 29.01
C ALA A 431 -39.04 -24.74 27.57
N ARG A 432 -39.29 -23.46 27.27
CA ARG A 432 -38.93 -22.85 25.97
C ARG A 432 -37.43 -22.92 25.70
N MET A 433 -36.59 -22.64 26.70
CA MET A 433 -35.14 -22.76 26.55
C MET A 433 -34.70 -24.21 26.30
N CYS A 434 -35.28 -25.19 27.00
CA CYS A 434 -34.94 -26.60 26.72
C CYS A 434 -35.36 -27.04 25.30
N LEU A 435 -36.49 -26.56 24.78
CA LEU A 435 -36.90 -26.80 23.38
C LEU A 435 -35.87 -26.25 22.37
N ILE A 436 -35.26 -25.10 22.66
CA ILE A 436 -34.20 -24.51 21.81
C ILE A 436 -32.90 -25.32 21.91
N THR A 437 -32.57 -25.89 23.08
CA THR A 437 -31.30 -26.61 23.31
C THR A 437 -31.30 -28.10 22.92
N GLY A 438 -32.46 -28.68 22.55
CA GLY A 438 -32.57 -30.05 22.02
C GLY A 438 -32.40 -31.19 23.05
N GLU A 439 -32.09 -32.40 22.56
CA GLU A 439 -32.11 -33.67 23.32
C GLU A 439 -31.21 -33.69 24.57
N ILE A 440 -30.15 -32.87 24.62
CA ILE A 440 -29.20 -32.81 25.75
C ILE A 440 -29.88 -32.28 27.02
N CYS A 441 -30.77 -31.27 26.91
CA CYS A 441 -31.53 -30.73 28.06
C CYS A 441 -32.47 -31.81 28.62
N PHE A 442 -33.15 -32.52 27.72
CA PHE A 442 -34.11 -33.56 28.07
C PHE A 442 -33.44 -34.76 28.73
N GLY A 443 -32.28 -35.20 28.25
CA GLY A 443 -31.52 -36.28 28.88
C GLY A 443 -31.08 -35.97 30.32
N ILE A 444 -30.68 -34.73 30.62
CA ILE A 444 -30.31 -34.31 31.99
C ILE A 444 -31.54 -34.27 32.90
N LEU A 445 -32.67 -33.77 32.41
CA LEU A 445 -33.93 -33.75 33.15
C LEU A 445 -34.41 -35.19 33.45
N GLU A 446 -34.31 -36.10 32.47
CA GLU A 446 -34.67 -37.52 32.65
C GLU A 446 -33.74 -38.27 33.61
N GLN A 447 -32.45 -37.93 33.65
CA GLN A 447 -31.47 -38.55 34.56
C GLN A 447 -31.62 -38.06 36.00
N GLN A 448 -31.82 -36.75 36.20
CA GLN A 448 -31.88 -36.12 37.53
C GLN A 448 -33.29 -36.08 38.12
N MET A 449 -34.32 -36.37 37.32
CA MET A 449 -35.72 -36.52 37.73
C MET A 449 -36.32 -37.81 37.11
N PRO A 450 -35.90 -38.99 37.60
CA PRO A 450 -36.25 -40.29 36.99
C PRO A 450 -37.76 -40.61 37.00
N HIS A 451 -38.56 -39.89 37.79
CA HIS A 451 -40.03 -39.97 37.78
C HIS A 451 -40.65 -39.55 36.45
N LEU A 452 -39.92 -38.82 35.59
CA LEU A 452 -40.35 -38.42 34.25
C LEU A 452 -40.29 -39.57 33.22
N LYS A 453 -39.49 -40.62 33.47
CA LYS A 453 -39.33 -41.77 32.55
C LYS A 453 -40.54 -42.70 32.47
N LYS A 454 -41.53 -42.59 33.38
CA LYS A 454 -42.71 -43.46 33.42
C LYS A 454 -43.84 -43.06 32.45
N PHE A 455 -43.70 -41.97 31.72
CA PHE A 455 -44.71 -41.51 30.76
C PHE A 455 -44.44 -42.09 29.37
N ASP A 456 -45.23 -43.08 28.99
CA ASP A 456 -45.23 -43.72 27.68
C ASP A 456 -45.54 -42.71 26.56
N ARG A 457 -44.78 -42.71 25.47
CA ARG A 457 -44.89 -41.72 24.37
C ARG A 457 -46.17 -41.90 23.52
N ARG A 458 -47.06 -42.85 23.85
CA ARG A 458 -48.18 -43.25 22.97
C ARG A 458 -49.55 -43.46 23.65
N GLN A 459 -49.75 -43.17 24.94
CA GLN A 459 -51.05 -43.37 25.61
C GLN A 459 -51.76 -42.06 26.00
N PHE A 460 -53.02 -41.94 25.54
CA PHE A 460 -53.96 -40.84 25.73
C PHE A 460 -54.69 -40.90 27.09
N LEU A 461 -55.02 -39.75 27.71
CA LEU A 461 -56.24 -39.49 28.51
C LEU A 461 -56.28 -38.01 29.03
N PRO A 462 -57.44 -37.34 29.05
CA PRO A 462 -57.62 -36.02 29.66
C PRO A 462 -58.03 -36.15 31.13
N SER A 463 -57.47 -35.29 31.99
CA SER A 463 -57.83 -35.09 33.40
C SER A 463 -57.22 -36.06 34.42
N ILE A 464 -55.97 -35.79 34.84
CA ILE A 464 -55.46 -36.25 36.15
C ILE A 464 -54.72 -35.10 36.83
N LYS A 465 -55.22 -34.67 38.00
CA LYS A 465 -54.51 -33.79 38.94
C LYS A 465 -53.44 -34.64 39.66
N LEU A 466 -52.17 -34.48 39.31
CA LEU A 466 -51.06 -35.01 40.12
C LEU A 466 -50.67 -33.98 41.18
N GLN A 467 -50.82 -34.36 42.44
CA GLN A 467 -50.27 -33.65 43.59
C GLN A 467 -48.75 -33.62 43.48
N GLY A 468 -48.15 -32.43 43.55
CA GLY A 468 -46.78 -32.27 44.02
C GLY A 468 -45.70 -31.83 43.01
N TYR A 469 -45.91 -31.89 41.70
CA TYR A 469 -44.93 -31.37 40.71
C TYR A 469 -45.64 -30.73 39.52
N ARG A 470 -45.67 -29.39 39.47
CA ARG A 470 -46.38 -28.59 38.44
C ARG A 470 -45.55 -28.29 37.18
N VAL A 471 -44.50 -29.05 36.90
CA VAL A 471 -43.56 -28.70 35.82
C VAL A 471 -43.45 -29.84 34.83
N LEU A 472 -44.37 -29.87 33.85
CA LEU A 472 -44.19 -30.39 32.47
C LEU A 472 -45.53 -30.47 31.71
N GLN A 473 -46.37 -29.43 31.79
CA GLN A 473 -47.55 -29.33 30.92
C GLN A 473 -47.22 -28.82 29.50
N LEU A 474 -45.96 -28.47 29.22
CA LEU A 474 -45.53 -27.94 27.90
C LEU A 474 -44.66 -28.89 27.08
N TYR A 475 -44.50 -30.17 27.49
CA TYR A 475 -43.98 -31.21 26.60
C TYR A 475 -45.07 -31.80 25.68
N PHE A 476 -46.33 -31.40 25.90
CA PHE A 476 -47.49 -32.07 25.32
C PHE A 476 -48.24 -31.27 24.22
N VAL A 477 -47.87 -30.02 23.96
CA VAL A 477 -48.63 -29.16 23.01
C VAL A 477 -47.92 -28.92 21.67
N LEU A 478 -46.63 -29.27 21.52
CA LEU A 478 -45.86 -28.86 20.33
C LEU A 478 -45.11 -29.99 19.57
N THR A 479 -45.53 -31.25 19.73
CA THR A 479 -45.10 -32.33 18.82
C THR A 479 -46.31 -32.97 18.16
N PHE A 480 -46.46 -32.65 16.86
CA PHE A 480 -47.48 -33.02 15.86
C PHE A 480 -48.81 -32.24 15.90
N ARG A 481 -49.35 -31.71 14.80
CA ARG A 481 -48.90 -31.39 13.43
C ARG A 481 -50.11 -30.65 12.82
N GLU A 482 -49.86 -29.63 12.00
CA GLU A 482 -50.75 -29.06 10.98
C GLU A 482 -52.28 -29.20 11.12
N VAL A 483 -52.95 -28.05 11.15
CA VAL A 483 -54.33 -27.71 10.73
C VAL A 483 -55.07 -26.99 11.85
N LEU A 484 -55.03 -25.67 11.77
CA LEU A 484 -56.05 -24.66 12.12
C LEU A 484 -55.37 -23.31 11.79
N TYR A 485 -55.28 -22.91 10.52
CA TYR A 485 -56.27 -22.03 9.91
C TYR A 485 -57.08 -21.20 10.93
N ARG A 486 -56.69 -19.92 11.02
CA ARG A 486 -57.48 -18.73 11.42
C ARG A 486 -58.14 -18.82 12.80
N THR A 487 -57.74 -17.97 13.74
CA THR A 487 -58.29 -16.61 13.79
C THR A 487 -57.26 -15.55 14.15
N SER A 488 -57.45 -14.41 13.49
CA SER A 488 -56.86 -13.10 13.68
C SER A 488 -56.83 -12.62 15.14
N GLU A 489 -55.64 -12.39 15.67
CA GLU A 489 -55.39 -11.22 16.52
C GLU A 489 -54.68 -10.17 15.66
N GLU A 490 -55.39 -9.09 15.39
CA GLU A 490 -54.98 -7.98 14.54
C GLU A 490 -53.82 -7.22 15.20
N THR A 491 -52.58 -7.57 14.84
CA THR A 491 -51.47 -6.64 15.08
C THR A 491 -51.53 -5.55 14.02
N PRO A 492 -51.74 -4.27 14.39
CA PRO A 492 -51.75 -3.18 13.42
C PRO A 492 -50.36 -3.04 12.79
N MET A 493 -50.31 -2.95 11.47
CA MET A 493 -49.07 -2.72 10.75
C MET A 493 -48.44 -1.39 11.22
N PRO A 494 -47.12 -1.36 11.45
CA PRO A 494 -46.45 -0.18 12.04
C PRO A 494 -46.53 1.07 11.15
N PHE A 495 -46.87 0.92 9.87
CA PHE A 495 -47.00 1.99 8.90
C PHE A 495 -48.37 1.98 8.21
N SER A 496 -48.84 3.15 7.76
CA SER A 496 -50.00 3.22 6.87
C SER A 496 -49.66 2.62 5.50
N CYS A 497 -50.63 1.92 4.88
CA CYS A 497 -50.44 1.34 3.56
C CYS A 497 -50.22 2.43 2.48
N TYR A 498 -49.57 2.06 1.37
CA TYR A 498 -49.26 3.00 0.29
C TYR A 498 -50.51 3.68 -0.29
N GLN A 499 -51.64 2.99 -0.36
CA GLN A 499 -52.84 3.55 -0.99
C GLN A 499 -53.56 4.59 -0.14
N CYS A 500 -53.75 4.31 1.15
CA CYS A 500 -54.30 5.32 2.06
C CYS A 500 -53.33 6.50 2.21
N ARG A 501 -52.01 6.25 2.14
CA ARG A 501 -50.99 7.31 2.16
C ARG A 501 -51.01 8.18 0.91
N ASN A 502 -51.11 7.60 -0.29
CA ASN A 502 -51.19 8.34 -1.56
C ASN A 502 -52.51 9.11 -1.71
N ARG A 503 -53.61 8.55 -1.21
CA ARG A 503 -54.93 9.21 -1.19
C ARG A 503 -55.12 10.19 -0.02
N LYS A 504 -54.12 10.34 0.87
CA LYS A 504 -54.15 11.18 2.08
C LYS A 504 -55.33 10.88 3.03
N LEU A 505 -55.74 9.62 3.13
CA LEU A 505 -56.82 9.15 3.99
C LEU A 505 -56.26 8.39 5.21
N LYS A 506 -57.00 8.41 6.32
CA LYS A 506 -56.59 7.70 7.55
C LYS A 506 -56.67 6.18 7.34
N CYS A 507 -55.54 5.51 7.55
CA CYS A 507 -55.41 4.04 7.49
C CYS A 507 -55.51 3.47 8.90
N ASP A 508 -56.37 2.47 9.07
CA ASP A 508 -56.60 1.68 10.28
C ASP A 508 -55.52 0.59 10.50
N ARG A 509 -54.72 0.30 9.46
CA ARG A 509 -53.50 -0.53 9.52
C ARG A 509 -53.75 -2.00 9.87
N SER A 510 -54.97 -2.49 9.68
CA SER A 510 -55.28 -3.92 9.79
C SER A 510 -54.51 -4.73 8.74
N SER A 511 -53.99 -5.89 9.16
CA SER A 511 -53.26 -6.83 8.30
C SER A 511 -54.21 -7.99 7.94
N PRO A 512 -54.27 -8.47 6.69
CA PRO A 512 -53.39 -8.17 5.55
C PRO A 512 -53.77 -6.93 4.73
N GLU A 513 -55.00 -6.43 4.84
CA GLU A 513 -55.48 -5.24 4.13
C GLU A 513 -56.22 -4.29 5.05
N CYS A 514 -56.02 -2.98 4.87
CA CYS A 514 -56.74 -1.98 5.65
C CYS A 514 -58.22 -1.93 5.23
N SER A 515 -59.15 -1.64 6.15
CA SER A 515 -60.60 -1.74 5.90
C SER A 515 -61.06 -0.89 4.70
N ARG A 516 -60.36 0.22 4.45
CA ARG A 516 -60.67 1.16 3.36
C ARG A 516 -60.16 0.68 1.99
N CYS A 517 -59.02 0.00 1.94
CA CYS A 517 -58.52 -0.63 0.72
C CYS A 517 -59.36 -1.86 0.37
N SER A 518 -59.80 -2.61 1.38
CA SER A 518 -60.73 -3.73 1.24
C SER A 518 -62.09 -3.26 0.68
N ALA A 519 -62.68 -2.20 1.24
CA ALA A 519 -63.97 -1.66 0.78
C ALA A 519 -63.94 -1.05 -0.63
N THR A 520 -62.76 -0.68 -1.14
CA THR A 520 -62.58 -0.12 -2.50
C THR A 520 -61.99 -1.12 -3.49
N GLY A 521 -61.86 -2.39 -3.10
CA GLY A 521 -61.33 -3.47 -3.95
C GLY A 521 -59.90 -3.24 -4.45
N THR A 522 -59.14 -2.36 -3.80
CA THR A 522 -57.81 -1.93 -4.28
C THR A 522 -56.71 -2.63 -3.49
N LYS A 523 -55.77 -3.29 -4.18
CA LYS A 523 -54.68 -4.10 -3.58
C LYS A 523 -53.90 -3.31 -2.51
N CYS A 524 -53.93 -3.79 -1.26
CA CYS A 524 -53.31 -3.11 -0.12
C CYS A 524 -51.87 -3.57 0.09
N GLN A 525 -50.91 -2.63 0.17
CA GLN A 525 -49.49 -2.94 0.42
C GLN A 525 -48.90 -2.03 1.49
N TYR A 526 -48.16 -2.63 2.43
CA TYR A 526 -47.51 -1.94 3.54
C TYR A 526 -46.00 -1.78 3.29
N PRO A 527 -45.39 -0.63 3.65
CA PRO A 527 -43.94 -0.43 3.57
C PRO A 527 -43.17 -1.33 4.55
N SER A 528 -42.03 -1.88 4.13
CA SER A 528 -41.12 -2.69 4.97
C SER A 528 -40.11 -1.86 5.78
N SER A 529 -39.95 -0.55 5.51
CA SER A 529 -39.17 0.39 6.34
C SER A 529 -39.55 1.86 6.10
N ARG A 530 -39.16 2.75 7.03
CA ARG A 530 -39.45 4.20 6.99
C ARG A 530 -38.44 4.90 6.06
N LYS A 531 -38.73 5.06 4.76
CA LYS A 531 -37.97 6.01 3.93
C LYS A 531 -38.08 7.43 4.51
N LYS A 532 -36.93 8.09 4.73
CA LYS A 532 -36.88 9.51 5.13
C LYS A 532 -37.57 10.37 4.06
N PRO A 533 -38.39 11.35 4.45
CA PRO A 533 -39.04 12.26 3.51
C PRO A 533 -38.04 13.29 2.99
N VAL A 534 -38.03 13.45 1.67
CA VAL A 534 -37.62 14.68 0.99
C VAL A 534 -38.60 15.77 1.43
N ILE A 535 -38.10 16.81 2.10
CA ILE A 535 -38.86 18.05 2.34
C ILE A 535 -38.13 19.18 1.64
N THR A 536 -38.58 19.43 0.42
CA THR A 536 -38.57 20.70 -0.29
C THR A 536 -39.51 21.69 0.38
N ALA A 537 -38.99 22.80 0.90
CA ALA A 537 -39.69 24.09 0.89
C ALA A 537 -38.72 25.24 1.22
N THR A 538 -38.21 25.92 0.20
CA THR A 538 -38.13 27.38 0.14
C THR A 538 -37.90 27.79 -1.33
N ARG A 539 -39.01 28.10 -2.01
CA ARG A 539 -39.09 28.69 -3.35
C ARG A 539 -38.72 30.18 -3.22
N PRO A 540 -37.43 30.52 -3.27
CA PRO A 540 -36.93 31.41 -4.33
C PRO A 540 -35.73 30.81 -5.09
N ARG A 541 -35.07 29.80 -4.51
CA ARG A 541 -33.87 29.16 -5.05
C ARG A 541 -34.15 28.18 -6.19
N VAL A 542 -35.41 27.78 -6.38
CA VAL A 542 -35.81 26.83 -7.42
C VAL A 542 -35.81 27.45 -8.82
N LYS A 543 -36.16 28.74 -8.98
CA LYS A 543 -36.04 29.43 -10.27
C LYS A 543 -34.59 29.69 -10.67
N GLU A 544 -33.75 29.98 -9.68
CA GLU A 544 -32.30 30.15 -9.87
C GLU A 544 -31.62 28.80 -10.15
N LEU A 545 -32.05 27.74 -9.46
CA LEU A 545 -31.60 26.37 -9.73
C LEU A 545 -32.13 25.86 -11.07
N GLU A 546 -33.36 26.14 -11.47
CA GLU A 546 -33.87 25.79 -12.81
C GLU A 546 -33.09 26.54 -13.91
N SER A 547 -32.75 27.82 -13.70
CA SER A 547 -31.87 28.57 -14.60
C SER A 547 -30.44 28.01 -14.63
N ARG A 548 -29.91 27.56 -13.47
CA ARG A 548 -28.59 26.93 -13.37
C ARG A 548 -28.59 25.47 -13.80
N LEU A 549 -29.75 24.81 -13.83
CA LEU A 549 -29.95 23.44 -14.30
C LEU A 549 -30.16 23.43 -15.81
N VAL A 550 -30.76 24.48 -16.38
CA VAL A 550 -30.69 24.76 -17.83
C VAL A 550 -29.28 25.19 -18.25
N ASP A 551 -28.58 26.01 -17.47
CA ASP A 551 -27.15 26.33 -17.71
C ASP A 551 -26.26 25.11 -17.51
N LEU A 552 -26.53 24.26 -16.51
CA LEU A 552 -25.82 22.99 -16.30
C LEU A 552 -26.23 21.94 -17.32
N GLU A 553 -27.45 21.88 -17.82
CA GLU A 553 -27.87 20.99 -18.91
C GLU A 553 -27.36 21.49 -20.25
N TYR A 554 -27.20 22.81 -20.43
CA TYR A 554 -26.52 23.41 -21.57
C TYR A 554 -25.02 23.19 -21.48
N ARG A 555 -24.40 23.28 -20.29
CA ARG A 555 -22.99 22.96 -20.03
C ARG A 555 -22.72 21.47 -19.96
N LEU A 556 -23.70 20.64 -19.61
CA LEU A 556 -23.67 19.18 -19.65
C LEU A 556 -23.93 18.67 -21.04
N LYS A 557 -24.80 19.31 -21.84
CA LYS A 557 -24.86 19.06 -23.29
C LYS A 557 -23.62 19.58 -23.98
N ALA A 558 -23.08 20.74 -23.58
CA ALA A 558 -21.79 21.20 -24.07
C ALA A 558 -20.65 20.27 -23.60
N THR A 559 -20.66 19.70 -22.39
CA THR A 559 -19.66 18.70 -21.93
C THR A 559 -19.99 17.24 -22.29
N GLN A 560 -21.17 16.95 -22.85
CA GLN A 560 -21.52 15.65 -23.44
C GLN A 560 -21.29 15.67 -24.96
N ASP A 561 -21.43 16.81 -25.63
CA ASP A 561 -20.95 17.06 -26.99
C ASP A 561 -19.44 17.43 -27.01
N GLU A 562 -18.85 17.87 -25.89
CA GLU A 562 -17.39 18.02 -25.65
C GLU A 562 -16.85 17.01 -24.63
N GLY A 563 -17.55 15.89 -24.45
CA GLY A 563 -17.13 14.80 -23.59
C GLY A 563 -16.16 13.88 -24.30
N TYR A 564 -14.92 14.32 -24.58
CA TYR A 564 -13.75 13.47 -24.88
C TYR A 564 -12.49 14.32 -25.19
N GLN A 565 -12.12 15.32 -24.37
CA GLN A 565 -10.90 16.14 -24.63
C GLN A 565 -10.00 16.45 -23.42
N SER A 566 -9.84 15.55 -22.45
CA SER A 566 -8.74 15.63 -21.45
C SER A 566 -7.61 14.62 -21.65
N PHE A 567 -7.68 13.77 -22.68
CA PHE A 567 -6.52 13.07 -23.23
C PHE A 567 -6.63 13.12 -24.75
N ARG A 568 -6.32 14.29 -25.34
CA ARG A 568 -6.00 14.30 -26.77
C ARG A 568 -4.70 13.51 -26.96
N PRO A 569 -4.60 12.62 -27.97
CA PRO A 569 -3.32 12.36 -28.62
C PRO A 569 -2.85 13.71 -29.16
N PHE A 570 -1.75 14.25 -28.65
CA PHE A 570 -1.23 15.51 -29.13
C PHE A 570 -0.66 15.30 -30.54
N GLU A 571 -1.25 15.98 -31.52
CA GLU A 571 -0.54 16.38 -32.74
C GLU A 571 0.52 17.42 -32.35
N PRO A 572 1.70 17.41 -32.98
CA PRO A 572 2.90 18.01 -32.44
C PRO A 572 2.84 19.55 -32.42
N SER A 573 2.81 20.13 -31.23
CA SER A 573 3.40 21.43 -30.95
C SER A 573 4.38 21.31 -29.75
N GLU A 574 5.38 20.45 -29.93
CA GLU A 574 6.30 19.96 -28.89
C GLU A 574 7.33 20.98 -28.36
N ASN A 575 7.41 22.21 -28.87
CA ASN A 575 8.50 23.12 -28.46
C ASN A 575 8.13 24.16 -27.39
N GLN A 576 6.85 24.40 -27.07
CA GLN A 576 6.51 25.54 -26.19
C GLN A 576 6.50 25.24 -24.68
N LEU A 577 6.30 23.99 -24.25
CA LEU A 577 6.18 23.67 -22.82
C LEU A 577 7.55 23.53 -22.13
N THR A 578 8.54 23.02 -22.84
CA THR A 578 9.93 22.87 -22.38
C THR A 578 10.71 24.19 -22.46
N GLU A 579 10.45 25.06 -23.44
CA GLU A 579 11.07 26.40 -23.54
C GLU A 579 10.52 27.41 -22.52
N THR A 580 9.31 27.19 -21.98
CA THR A 580 8.65 28.13 -21.03
C THR A 580 8.78 27.75 -19.56
N GLY A 581 9.41 26.61 -19.23
CA GLY A 581 9.59 26.17 -17.85
C GLY A 581 8.29 25.79 -17.11
N ARG A 582 7.20 25.50 -17.82
CA ARG A 582 5.93 25.06 -17.22
C ARG A 582 5.93 23.53 -17.06
N TYR A 583 5.86 23.05 -15.82
CA TYR A 583 5.70 21.64 -15.51
C TYR A 583 4.33 21.14 -15.96
N GLU A 584 4.29 19.98 -16.61
CA GLU A 584 3.05 19.26 -16.87
C GLU A 584 2.33 18.95 -15.55
N GLN A 585 0.99 19.05 -15.54
CA GLN A 585 0.21 18.66 -14.37
C GLN A 585 0.33 17.13 -14.18
N LEU A 586 0.94 16.74 -13.06
CA LEU A 586 1.02 15.34 -12.64
C LEU A 586 -0.39 14.73 -12.50
N PRO A 587 -0.53 13.40 -12.65
CA PRO A 587 -1.76 12.71 -12.28
C PRO A 587 -2.18 13.05 -10.85
N PRO A 588 -3.48 12.94 -10.49
CA PRO A 588 -3.93 13.06 -9.11
C PRO A 588 -3.07 12.21 -8.17
N GLN A 589 -2.69 12.78 -7.03
CA GLN A 589 -1.82 12.13 -6.05
C GLN A 589 -2.30 10.73 -5.65
N GLU A 590 -3.62 10.54 -5.54
CA GLU A 590 -4.25 9.24 -5.26
C GLU A 590 -3.86 8.17 -6.30
N ILE A 591 -3.84 8.53 -7.59
CA ILE A 591 -3.46 7.61 -8.67
C ILE A 591 -1.97 7.27 -8.60
N ILE A 592 -1.13 8.26 -8.27
CA ILE A 592 0.32 8.06 -8.12
C ILE A 592 0.59 7.09 -6.98
N GLU A 593 -0.04 7.29 -5.82
CA GLU A 593 0.12 6.45 -4.64
C GLU A 593 -0.41 5.03 -4.87
N ASP A 594 -1.61 4.90 -5.44
CA ASP A 594 -2.22 3.60 -5.75
C ASP A 594 -1.37 2.79 -6.73
N LEU A 595 -0.95 3.38 -7.85
CA LEU A 595 -0.13 2.68 -8.84
C LEU A 595 1.28 2.38 -8.32
N THR A 596 1.88 3.27 -7.53
CA THR A 596 3.18 3.00 -6.92
C THR A 596 3.08 1.83 -5.93
N ASN A 597 2.00 1.74 -5.15
CA ASN A 597 1.74 0.60 -4.27
C ASN A 597 1.52 -0.70 -5.07
N VAL A 598 0.77 -0.64 -6.18
CA VAL A 598 0.59 -1.81 -7.07
C VAL A 598 1.92 -2.26 -7.66
N PHE A 599 2.80 -1.34 -8.06
CA PHE A 599 4.13 -1.69 -8.56
C PHE A 599 4.91 -2.49 -7.52
N PHE A 600 5.03 -1.97 -6.30
CA PHE A 600 5.83 -2.62 -5.25
C PHE A 600 5.21 -3.91 -4.68
N THR A 601 3.93 -4.15 -4.89
CA THR A 601 3.24 -5.36 -4.43
C THR A 601 3.13 -6.45 -5.49
N LYS A 602 2.99 -6.09 -6.78
CA LYS A 602 2.72 -7.04 -7.87
C LYS A 602 3.79 -7.13 -8.95
N VAL A 603 4.63 -6.12 -9.10
CA VAL A 603 5.62 -6.02 -10.21
C VAL A 603 7.06 -6.10 -9.70
N HIS A 604 7.31 -5.78 -8.44
CA HIS A 604 8.66 -5.60 -7.89
C HIS A 604 9.53 -6.85 -7.86
N CYS A 605 8.96 -8.07 -7.89
CA CYS A 605 9.73 -9.30 -8.05
C CYS A 605 10.64 -9.29 -9.31
N ASP A 606 10.20 -8.63 -10.38
CA ASP A 606 10.97 -8.45 -11.61
C ASP A 606 11.77 -7.13 -11.64
N ALA A 607 11.63 -6.29 -10.61
CA ALA A 607 12.24 -4.96 -10.50
C ALA A 607 13.01 -4.76 -9.18
N GLN A 608 13.59 -5.83 -8.63
CA GLN A 608 14.35 -5.84 -7.37
C GLN A 608 15.66 -5.01 -7.38
N TYR A 609 15.89 -4.24 -8.43
CA TYR A 609 16.96 -3.25 -8.58
C TYR A 609 16.52 -1.83 -8.23
N ILE A 610 15.25 -1.62 -7.86
CA ILE A 610 14.74 -0.37 -7.28
C ILE A 610 14.40 -0.66 -5.82
N HIS A 611 15.00 0.06 -4.88
CA HIS A 611 14.72 -0.15 -3.47
C HIS A 611 13.37 0.50 -3.07
N PRO A 612 12.37 -0.25 -2.55
CA PRO A 612 11.02 0.27 -2.30
C PRO A 612 11.01 1.49 -1.37
N SER A 613 11.61 1.37 -0.18
CA SER A 613 11.61 2.45 0.81
C SER A 613 12.35 3.70 0.35
N ARG A 614 13.46 3.54 -0.39
CA ARG A 614 14.25 4.68 -0.91
C ARG A 614 13.52 5.39 -2.02
N TYR A 615 12.92 4.65 -2.95
CA TYR A 615 12.10 5.23 -4.02
C TYR A 615 10.89 5.97 -3.44
N LEU A 616 10.11 5.34 -2.55
CA LEU A 616 8.96 5.99 -1.90
C LEU A 616 9.38 7.26 -1.14
N ALA A 617 10.46 7.20 -0.36
CA ALA A 617 10.98 8.38 0.34
C ALA A 617 11.41 9.49 -0.63
N SER A 618 11.95 9.13 -1.80
CA SER A 618 12.40 10.10 -2.81
C SER A 618 11.26 10.87 -3.48
N LEU A 619 10.03 10.32 -3.55
CA LEU A 619 8.86 11.02 -4.10
C LEU A 619 8.45 12.23 -3.24
N TYR A 620 8.77 12.22 -1.95
CA TYR A 620 8.47 13.32 -1.03
C TYR A 620 9.59 14.37 -0.95
N LEU A 621 10.66 14.21 -1.73
CA LEU A 621 11.73 15.21 -1.85
C LEU A 621 11.28 16.37 -2.77
N PRO A 622 11.92 17.55 -2.69
CA PRO A 622 11.71 18.63 -3.65
C PRO A 622 11.90 18.18 -5.11
N PRO A 623 11.20 18.77 -6.12
CA PRO A 623 11.17 18.26 -7.50
C PRO A 623 12.53 17.92 -8.12
N HIS A 624 13.55 18.78 -7.92
CA HIS A 624 14.92 18.54 -8.40
C HIS A 624 15.69 17.37 -7.74
N MET A 625 15.16 16.79 -6.66
CA MET A 625 15.71 15.63 -5.94
C MET A 625 14.79 14.40 -6.01
N GLN A 626 13.61 14.53 -6.62
CA GLN A 626 12.73 13.40 -6.91
C GLN A 626 13.33 12.53 -8.02
N PRO A 627 12.86 11.28 -8.18
CA PRO A 627 13.15 10.50 -9.37
C PRO A 627 12.77 11.28 -10.64
N PRO A 628 13.55 11.16 -11.73
CA PRO A 628 13.21 11.82 -12.98
C PRO A 628 11.82 11.37 -13.44
N MET A 629 11.11 12.27 -14.13
CA MET A 629 9.72 12.05 -14.54
C MET A 629 9.56 10.78 -15.37
N CYS A 630 10.55 10.46 -16.21
CA CYS A 630 10.59 9.24 -17.00
C CYS A 630 10.49 7.97 -16.13
N LEU A 631 11.20 7.92 -14.98
CA LEU A 631 11.16 6.80 -14.06
C LEU A 631 9.81 6.71 -13.33
N GLN A 632 9.27 7.86 -12.90
CA GLN A 632 7.95 7.89 -12.25
C GLN A 632 6.84 7.38 -13.17
N TYR A 633 6.82 7.86 -14.42
CA TYR A 633 5.82 7.45 -15.40
C TYR A 633 5.93 5.98 -15.81
N ILE A 634 7.16 5.45 -16.00
CA ILE A 634 7.27 4.04 -16.38
C ILE A 634 6.89 3.09 -15.23
N ILE A 635 7.14 3.48 -13.98
CA ILE A 635 6.66 2.74 -12.80
C ILE A 635 5.12 2.69 -12.78
N MET A 636 4.47 3.84 -12.99
CA MET A 636 3.01 3.91 -13.08
C MET A 636 2.47 3.13 -14.28
N ALA A 637 3.12 3.18 -15.44
CA ALA A 637 2.72 2.44 -16.63
C ALA A 637 2.77 0.92 -16.42
N ARG A 638 3.86 0.43 -15.80
CA ARG A 638 4.03 -0.98 -15.44
C ARG A 638 2.98 -1.44 -14.43
N ALA A 639 2.68 -0.63 -13.42
CA ALA A 639 1.63 -0.92 -12.45
C ALA A 639 0.23 -0.93 -13.07
N ALA A 640 -0.04 0.01 -13.97
CA ALA A 640 -1.32 0.12 -14.66
C ALA A 640 -1.63 -1.15 -15.47
N LEU A 641 -0.64 -1.77 -16.11
CA LEU A 641 -0.83 -3.04 -16.87
C LEU A 641 -1.43 -4.16 -16.02
N VAL A 642 -1.07 -4.23 -14.73
CA VAL A 642 -1.53 -5.27 -13.79
C VAL A 642 -2.64 -4.80 -12.85
N SER A 643 -3.17 -3.59 -13.08
CA SER A 643 -4.25 -2.97 -12.32
C SER A 643 -5.49 -2.83 -13.20
N PRO A 644 -6.47 -3.76 -13.11
CA PRO A 644 -7.69 -3.71 -13.92
C PRO A 644 -8.40 -2.34 -14.00
N PRO A 645 -8.60 -1.58 -12.90
CA PRO A 645 -9.24 -0.26 -12.98
C PRO A 645 -8.41 0.78 -13.75
N HIS A 646 -7.09 0.61 -13.82
CA HIS A 646 -6.16 1.58 -14.38
C HIS A 646 -5.49 1.12 -15.69
N LYS A 647 -5.83 -0.06 -16.23
CA LYS A 647 -5.19 -0.65 -17.43
C LYS A 647 -5.14 0.30 -18.63
N HIS A 648 -6.16 1.14 -18.80
CA HIS A 648 -6.24 2.15 -19.85
C HIS A 648 -5.18 3.26 -19.75
N LEU A 649 -4.57 3.47 -18.57
CA LEU A 649 -3.53 4.48 -18.33
C LEU A 649 -2.12 3.99 -18.69
N ALA A 650 -1.94 2.69 -18.94
CA ALA A 650 -0.63 2.09 -19.15
C ALA A 650 0.11 2.68 -20.37
N ASP A 651 -0.53 2.70 -21.56
CA ASP A 651 0.08 3.23 -22.78
C ASP A 651 0.32 4.76 -22.71
N PRO A 652 -0.63 5.60 -22.24
CA PRO A 652 -0.39 7.03 -22.02
C PRO A 652 0.81 7.31 -21.11
N PHE A 653 0.93 6.61 -19.98
CA PHE A 653 2.07 6.79 -19.07
C PHE A 653 3.38 6.30 -19.67
N TYR A 654 3.39 5.20 -20.42
CA TYR A 654 4.58 4.76 -21.15
C TYR A 654 5.06 5.78 -22.17
N ARG A 655 4.14 6.39 -22.95
CA ARG A 655 4.50 7.43 -23.93
C ARG A 655 5.12 8.65 -23.25
N ARG A 656 4.56 9.09 -22.11
CA ARG A 656 5.16 10.17 -21.31
C ARG A 656 6.53 9.78 -20.76
N ALA A 657 6.70 8.55 -20.28
CA ALA A 657 7.99 8.09 -19.79
C ALA A 657 9.07 8.21 -20.87
N ARG A 658 8.76 7.80 -22.10
CA ARG A 658 9.65 7.95 -23.26
C ARG A 658 9.94 9.40 -23.60
N TYR A 659 8.91 10.24 -23.66
CA TYR A 659 9.06 11.66 -23.94
C TYR A 659 10.04 12.33 -22.95
N TYR A 660 9.85 12.12 -21.65
CA TYR A 660 10.74 12.70 -20.64
C TYR A 660 12.15 12.14 -20.72
N LEU A 661 12.31 10.85 -21.03
CA LEU A 661 13.62 10.24 -21.20
C LEU A 661 14.37 10.87 -22.39
N GLU A 662 13.71 11.04 -23.52
CA GLU A 662 14.28 11.63 -24.74
C GLU A 662 14.55 13.13 -24.55
N ALA A 663 13.70 13.84 -23.80
CA ALA A 663 13.92 15.23 -23.43
C ALA A 663 15.12 15.41 -22.49
N ASP A 664 15.29 14.53 -21.49
CA ASP A 664 16.45 14.55 -20.60
C ASP A 664 17.75 14.17 -21.34
N GLU A 665 17.68 13.31 -22.38
CA GLU A 665 18.79 12.99 -23.29
C GLU A 665 19.26 14.21 -24.10
N GLN A 666 18.33 15.06 -24.55
CA GLN A 666 18.65 16.27 -25.33
C GLN A 666 19.02 17.49 -24.46
N LYS A 667 18.97 17.36 -23.13
CA LYS A 667 19.17 18.48 -22.21
C LYS A 667 20.65 18.68 -21.88
N GLY A 668 21.09 19.95 -21.93
CA GLY A 668 22.50 20.29 -21.69
C GLY A 668 23.41 19.67 -22.74
N GLU A 669 24.54 19.15 -22.31
CA GLU A 669 25.49 18.36 -23.13
C GLU A 669 25.28 16.84 -22.93
N GLY A 670 24.14 16.43 -22.36
CA GLY A 670 23.77 15.04 -22.06
C GLY A 670 24.02 14.60 -20.61
N GLU A 671 24.52 15.48 -19.73
CA GLU A 671 24.82 15.16 -18.33
C GLU A 671 23.58 14.82 -17.49
N TYR A 672 22.40 15.31 -17.88
CA TYR A 672 21.14 15.06 -17.17
C TYR A 672 20.63 13.62 -17.37
N PHE A 673 21.01 12.98 -18.47
CA PHE A 673 20.57 11.63 -18.84
C PHE A 673 21.43 10.52 -18.22
N VAL A 674 22.66 10.84 -17.80
CA VAL A 674 23.61 9.85 -17.27
C VAL A 674 23.38 9.64 -15.77
N THR A 675 22.30 8.92 -15.41
CA THR A 675 21.98 8.60 -14.01
C THR A 675 21.55 7.15 -13.82
N LEU A 676 21.64 6.66 -12.58
CA LEU A 676 21.14 5.33 -12.21
C LEU A 676 19.64 5.20 -12.51
N ALA A 677 18.86 6.25 -12.23
CA ALA A 677 17.42 6.27 -12.47
C ALA A 677 17.05 6.17 -13.96
N HIS A 678 17.81 6.80 -14.85
CA HIS A 678 17.62 6.66 -16.30
C HIS A 678 17.94 5.23 -16.77
N THR A 679 18.96 4.60 -16.19
CA THR A 679 19.28 3.19 -16.47
C THR A 679 18.12 2.27 -16.04
N GLN A 680 17.59 2.47 -14.83
CA GLN A 680 16.44 1.73 -14.30
C GLN A 680 15.17 1.98 -15.15
N CYS A 681 14.95 3.21 -15.60
CA CYS A 681 13.85 3.56 -16.50
C CYS A 681 13.94 2.78 -17.82
N CYS A 682 15.12 2.74 -18.46
CA CYS A 682 15.35 2.01 -19.71
C CYS A 682 15.08 0.50 -19.56
N ILE A 683 15.43 -0.13 -18.43
CA ILE A 683 15.10 -1.54 -18.17
C ILE A 683 13.57 -1.73 -18.10
N LEU A 684 12.87 -0.91 -17.31
CA LEU A 684 11.42 -1.00 -17.17
C LEU A 684 10.68 -0.73 -18.48
N MET A 685 11.18 0.20 -19.29
CA MET A 685 10.65 0.46 -20.63
C MET A 685 10.83 -0.74 -21.55
N ALA A 686 12.03 -1.34 -21.58
CA ALA A 686 12.29 -2.52 -22.40
C ALA A 686 11.30 -3.65 -22.05
N HIS A 687 11.07 -3.90 -20.76
CA HIS A 687 10.07 -4.88 -20.32
C HIS A 687 8.64 -4.52 -20.73
N PHE A 688 8.24 -3.24 -20.62
CA PHE A 688 6.92 -2.79 -21.08
C PHE A 688 6.75 -3.04 -22.59
N GLU A 689 7.78 -2.74 -23.38
CA GLU A 689 7.80 -2.91 -24.84
C GLU A 689 7.67 -4.38 -25.25
N VAL A 690 8.35 -5.31 -24.55
CA VAL A 690 8.20 -6.76 -24.82
C VAL A 690 6.76 -7.23 -24.57
N LEU A 691 6.13 -6.80 -23.48
CA LEU A 691 4.74 -7.18 -23.19
C LEU A 691 3.74 -6.69 -24.25
N ASN A 692 4.13 -5.69 -25.05
CA ASN A 692 3.35 -5.18 -26.17
C ASN A 692 3.87 -5.65 -27.55
N MET A 693 4.78 -6.63 -27.58
CA MET A 693 5.41 -7.18 -28.79
C MET A 693 6.22 -6.17 -29.62
N TRP A 694 6.70 -5.09 -29.00
CA TRP A 694 7.54 -4.07 -29.66
C TRP A 694 9.03 -4.39 -29.51
N PHE A 695 9.47 -5.55 -30.00
CA PHE A 695 10.81 -6.09 -29.76
C PHE A 695 11.94 -5.20 -30.26
N SER A 696 11.78 -4.53 -31.41
CA SER A 696 12.77 -3.57 -31.91
C SER A 696 12.94 -2.37 -30.98
N ARG A 697 11.84 -1.83 -30.44
CA ARG A 697 11.88 -0.77 -29.43
C ARG A 697 12.52 -1.25 -28.14
N SER A 698 12.12 -2.44 -27.69
CA SER A 698 12.70 -3.09 -26.51
C SER A 698 14.22 -3.23 -26.62
N SER A 699 14.73 -3.71 -27.75
CA SER A 699 16.17 -3.84 -27.97
C SER A 699 16.89 -2.49 -27.97
N MET A 700 16.29 -1.43 -28.52
CA MET A 700 16.85 -0.07 -28.41
C MET A 700 16.90 0.41 -26.96
N SER A 701 15.84 0.17 -26.18
CA SER A 701 15.78 0.50 -24.74
C SER A 701 16.81 -0.32 -23.94
N THR A 702 16.98 -1.60 -24.25
CA THR A 702 18.03 -2.48 -23.70
C THR A 702 19.43 -1.95 -24.05
N SER A 703 19.66 -1.56 -25.30
CA SER A 703 20.94 -1.00 -25.74
C SER A 703 21.28 0.30 -24.99
N LYS A 704 20.28 1.17 -24.77
CA LYS A 704 20.44 2.39 -23.96
C LYS A 704 20.78 2.06 -22.51
N SER A 705 20.12 1.08 -21.87
CA SER A 705 20.43 0.69 -20.49
C SER A 705 21.83 0.09 -20.35
N VAL A 706 22.27 -0.74 -21.31
CA VAL A 706 23.65 -1.25 -21.38
C VAL A 706 24.64 -0.10 -21.46
N ARG A 707 24.45 0.82 -22.41
CA ARG A 707 25.39 1.94 -22.60
C ARG A 707 25.46 2.85 -21.39
N LEU A 708 24.31 3.20 -20.79
CA LEU A 708 24.27 4.00 -19.57
C LEU A 708 24.98 3.30 -18.41
N SER A 709 24.75 2.01 -18.21
CA SER A 709 25.43 1.25 -17.14
C SER A 709 26.95 1.22 -17.30
N GLN A 710 27.44 1.19 -18.55
CA GLN A 710 28.87 1.24 -18.87
C GLN A 710 29.45 2.63 -18.59
N ILE A 711 28.77 3.70 -19.02
CA ILE A 711 29.18 5.10 -18.75
C ILE A 711 29.23 5.38 -17.24
N LEU A 712 28.26 4.85 -16.49
CA LEU A 712 28.18 4.94 -15.04
C LEU A 712 29.23 4.10 -14.31
N GLY A 713 29.95 3.23 -15.02
CA GLY A 713 30.95 2.33 -14.44
C GLY A 713 30.35 1.22 -13.58
N LEU A 714 29.06 0.88 -13.76
CA LEU A 714 28.39 -0.11 -12.91
C LEU A 714 28.98 -1.52 -13.03
N HIS A 715 29.64 -1.84 -14.15
CA HIS A 715 30.27 -3.14 -14.43
C HIS A 715 31.57 -3.38 -13.64
N GLN A 716 32.11 -2.35 -12.99
CA GLN A 716 33.41 -2.40 -12.32
C GLN A 716 33.39 -1.91 -10.87
N LEU A 717 32.23 -1.95 -10.19
CA LEU A 717 32.03 -1.41 -8.84
C LEU A 717 32.98 -2.03 -7.79
N ASP A 718 33.28 -3.32 -7.93
CA ASP A 718 34.08 -4.10 -6.97
C ASP A 718 35.50 -4.44 -7.50
N GLY A 719 35.93 -3.80 -8.58
CA GLY A 719 37.24 -4.05 -9.20
C GLY A 719 38.42 -3.53 -8.37
N LYS A 720 39.56 -4.25 -8.41
CA LYS A 720 40.81 -3.86 -7.72
C LYS A 720 41.57 -2.70 -8.38
N ASN A 721 41.28 -2.42 -9.64
CA ASN A 721 41.89 -1.30 -10.36
C ASN A 721 41.28 0.02 -9.87
N ASP A 722 42.01 1.12 -10.00
CA ASP A 722 41.61 2.48 -9.60
C ASP A 722 40.47 3.02 -10.51
N TRP A 723 39.35 2.30 -10.57
CA TRP A 723 38.13 2.58 -11.35
C TRP A 723 37.58 3.98 -11.04
N ARG A 724 37.92 4.49 -9.86
CA ARG A 724 37.68 5.84 -9.34
C ARG A 724 38.16 6.96 -10.27
N ARG A 725 39.13 6.71 -11.16
CA ARG A 725 39.62 7.72 -12.11
C ARG A 725 38.65 8.01 -13.27
N ASN A 726 37.74 7.10 -13.58
CA ASN A 726 36.84 7.19 -14.75
C ASN A 726 35.34 7.07 -14.38
N ALA A 727 34.99 7.05 -13.10
CA ALA A 727 33.59 6.92 -12.66
C ALA A 727 32.84 8.26 -12.76
N THR A 728 31.70 8.25 -13.44
CA THR A 728 30.79 9.41 -13.50
C THR A 728 29.93 9.54 -12.24
N LEU A 729 29.72 8.44 -11.49
CA LEU A 729 28.97 8.46 -10.23
C LEU A 729 29.86 8.76 -9.02
N PRO A 730 29.35 9.52 -8.03
CA PRO A 730 30.02 9.68 -6.74
C PRO A 730 30.05 8.35 -5.96
N GLU A 731 30.87 8.28 -4.91
CA GLU A 731 30.86 7.14 -3.99
C GLU A 731 29.45 6.88 -3.42
N PRO A 732 29.04 5.61 -3.29
CA PRO A 732 27.74 5.28 -2.71
C PRO A 732 27.67 5.81 -1.27
N ARG A 733 26.52 6.36 -0.88
CA ARG A 733 26.33 6.94 0.46
C ARG A 733 26.27 5.87 1.56
N ASP A 734 25.77 4.69 1.20
CA ASP A 734 25.53 3.57 2.09
C ASP A 734 25.60 2.25 1.29
N TRP A 735 25.61 1.13 2.01
CA TRP A 735 25.65 -0.20 1.40
C TRP A 735 24.40 -0.48 0.55
N CYS A 736 23.21 0.00 0.94
CA CYS A 736 21.99 -0.16 0.16
C CYS A 736 22.12 0.47 -1.23
N GLU A 737 22.72 1.66 -1.34
CA GLU A 737 22.95 2.33 -2.60
C GLU A 737 23.97 1.57 -3.46
N LEU A 738 25.03 1.05 -2.85
CA LEU A 738 25.99 0.19 -3.56
C LEU A 738 25.28 -1.05 -4.11
N GLU A 739 24.48 -1.71 -3.28
CA GLU A 739 23.74 -2.91 -3.66
C GLU A 739 22.66 -2.62 -4.72
N GLU A 740 21.99 -1.47 -4.66
CA GLU A 740 21.06 -0.99 -5.69
C GLU A 740 21.77 -0.78 -7.04
N ARG A 741 23.01 -0.25 -7.03
CA ARG A 741 23.86 -0.13 -8.22
C ARG A 741 24.27 -1.51 -8.77
N ARG A 742 24.65 -2.47 -7.90
CA ARG A 742 24.97 -3.86 -8.31
C ARG A 742 23.77 -4.54 -8.96
N ARG A 743 22.61 -4.49 -8.29
CA ARG A 743 21.35 -5.07 -8.78
C ARG A 743 20.91 -4.45 -10.11
N THR A 744 21.10 -3.14 -10.28
CA THR A 744 20.80 -2.46 -11.55
C THR A 744 21.69 -2.98 -12.68
N LEU A 745 23.01 -3.14 -12.47
CA LEU A 745 23.89 -3.76 -13.48
C LEU A 745 23.39 -5.15 -13.87
N TRP A 746 23.11 -6.00 -12.89
CA TRP A 746 22.74 -7.39 -13.16
C TRP A 746 21.35 -7.50 -13.78
N ALA A 747 20.46 -6.54 -13.53
CA ALA A 747 19.20 -6.43 -14.26
C ALA A 747 19.41 -6.04 -15.74
N VAL A 748 20.32 -5.09 -16.01
CA VAL A 748 20.75 -4.78 -17.39
C VAL A 748 21.35 -6.04 -18.05
N PHE A 749 22.16 -6.81 -17.32
CA PHE A 749 22.76 -8.06 -17.82
C PHE A 749 21.71 -9.08 -18.22
N CYS A 750 20.75 -9.37 -17.34
CA CYS A 750 19.68 -10.31 -17.66
C CYS A 750 18.88 -9.85 -18.88
N ASN A 751 18.50 -8.57 -18.94
CA ASN A 751 17.71 -8.03 -20.03
C ASN A 751 18.45 -8.08 -21.39
N ASP A 752 19.76 -7.77 -21.42
CA ASP A 752 20.61 -7.94 -22.62
C ASP A 752 20.64 -9.41 -23.06
N LYS A 753 20.91 -10.35 -22.15
CA LYS A 753 20.99 -11.78 -22.44
C LYS A 753 19.66 -12.39 -22.88
N HIS A 754 18.54 -11.96 -22.31
CA HIS A 754 17.21 -12.40 -22.77
C HIS A 754 16.90 -11.85 -24.16
N THR A 755 17.23 -10.58 -24.41
CA THR A 755 17.01 -9.96 -25.72
C THR A 755 17.86 -10.64 -26.80
N SER A 756 19.18 -10.74 -26.60
CA SER A 756 20.09 -11.38 -27.56
C SER A 756 19.74 -12.86 -27.78
N GLY A 757 19.47 -13.59 -26.69
CA GLY A 757 19.12 -15.00 -26.75
C GLY A 757 17.83 -15.27 -27.52
N THR A 758 16.79 -14.45 -27.38
CA THR A 758 15.49 -14.72 -28.04
C THR A 758 15.37 -14.16 -29.45
N THR A 759 16.24 -13.21 -29.83
CA THR A 759 16.27 -12.56 -31.15
C THR A 759 17.43 -13.03 -32.04
N GLY A 760 18.38 -13.79 -31.50
CA GLY A 760 19.62 -14.16 -32.20
C GLY A 760 20.59 -13.00 -32.42
N TRP A 761 20.32 -11.81 -31.88
CA TRP A 761 21.22 -10.66 -32.01
C TRP A 761 22.41 -10.78 -31.05
N PRO A 762 23.57 -10.19 -31.36
CA PRO A 762 24.73 -10.24 -30.46
C PRO A 762 24.43 -9.56 -29.12
N SER A 763 24.88 -10.18 -28.02
CA SER A 763 24.86 -9.56 -26.70
C SER A 763 25.84 -8.40 -26.62
N LEU A 764 25.43 -7.31 -25.97
CA LEU A 764 26.24 -6.10 -25.80
C LEU A 764 27.15 -6.15 -24.57
N MET A 765 26.88 -7.08 -23.64
CA MET A 765 27.62 -7.22 -22.39
C MET A 765 28.61 -8.39 -22.43
N ASP A 766 29.90 -8.04 -22.41
CA ASP A 766 31.01 -9.00 -22.26
C ASP A 766 31.19 -9.39 -20.79
N VAL A 767 30.91 -10.66 -20.49
CA VAL A 767 31.01 -11.26 -19.14
C VAL A 767 32.41 -11.07 -18.55
N ASN A 768 33.46 -11.13 -19.37
CA ASN A 768 34.84 -11.07 -18.89
C ASN A 768 35.26 -9.68 -18.43
N LYS A 769 34.48 -8.64 -18.75
CA LYS A 769 34.73 -7.26 -18.35
C LYS A 769 33.96 -6.85 -17.10
N ILE A 770 33.16 -7.74 -16.52
CA ILE A 770 32.38 -7.45 -15.33
C ILE A 770 33.18 -7.88 -14.10
N SER A 771 33.55 -6.91 -13.25
CA SER A 771 34.19 -7.17 -11.95
C SER A 771 33.27 -6.90 -10.76
N THR A 772 32.05 -6.41 -11.01
CA THR A 772 31.02 -6.22 -9.98
C THR A 772 30.54 -7.57 -9.41
N LEU A 773 30.38 -7.66 -8.09
CA LEU A 773 29.90 -8.86 -7.41
C LEU A 773 28.42 -9.11 -7.71
N LEU A 774 28.00 -10.37 -7.64
CA LEU A 774 26.60 -10.78 -7.77
C LEU A 774 25.76 -10.17 -6.64
N PRO A 775 24.42 -10.02 -6.81
CA PRO A 775 23.58 -9.43 -5.78
C PRO A 775 23.53 -10.25 -4.48
N ALA A 776 23.47 -9.56 -3.36
CA ALA A 776 23.18 -10.13 -2.03
C ALA A 776 21.74 -10.65 -1.94
N SER A 777 21.38 -11.28 -0.82
CA SER A 777 20.00 -11.73 -0.57
C SER A 777 19.00 -10.57 -0.58
N ASP A 778 17.74 -10.86 -0.91
CA ASP A 778 16.69 -9.84 -0.91
C ASP A 778 16.40 -9.37 0.51
N GLU A 779 16.49 -10.25 1.49
CA GLU A 779 16.37 -9.93 2.91
C GLU A 779 17.43 -8.91 3.34
N ALA A 780 18.70 -9.14 2.99
CA ALA A 780 19.80 -8.21 3.27
C ALA A 780 19.58 -6.87 2.58
N PHE A 781 19.19 -6.86 1.30
CA PHE A 781 18.95 -5.64 0.54
C PHE A 781 17.81 -4.79 1.15
N GLN A 782 16.69 -5.42 1.52
CA GLN A 782 15.54 -4.71 2.11
C GLN A 782 15.80 -4.19 3.53
N LEU A 783 16.62 -4.91 4.31
CA LEU A 783 16.98 -4.52 5.68
C LEU A 783 18.20 -3.59 5.72
N GLY A 784 18.89 -3.40 4.59
CA GLY A 784 20.14 -2.65 4.52
C GLY A 784 21.28 -3.26 5.32
N MET A 785 21.29 -4.59 5.45
CA MET A 785 22.35 -5.31 6.15
C MET A 785 23.40 -5.77 5.15
N GLU A 786 24.66 -5.38 5.38
CA GLU A 786 25.75 -5.79 4.52
C GLU A 786 25.94 -7.31 4.53
N GLU A 787 25.89 -7.91 3.35
CA GLU A 787 26.12 -9.33 3.11
C GLU A 787 27.26 -9.52 2.11
N SER A 788 28.12 -10.49 2.39
CA SER A 788 29.20 -10.87 1.48
C SER A 788 28.65 -11.60 0.26
N SER A 789 29.23 -11.33 -0.91
CA SER A 789 28.82 -11.94 -2.18
C SER A 789 30.02 -12.41 -3.00
N THR A 790 29.76 -13.10 -4.10
CA THR A 790 30.76 -13.71 -5.01
C THR A 790 30.66 -13.14 -6.42
N SER A 791 31.62 -13.43 -7.29
CA SER A 791 31.61 -13.01 -8.69
C SER A 791 31.07 -14.10 -9.62
N LEU A 792 30.46 -13.70 -10.75
CA LEU A 792 29.97 -14.66 -11.75
C LEU A 792 31.05 -15.68 -12.20
N PRO A 793 32.30 -15.30 -12.49
CA PRO A 793 33.35 -16.26 -12.85
C PRO A 793 33.74 -17.25 -11.74
N GLN A 794 33.46 -16.96 -10.46
CA GLN A 794 33.67 -17.91 -9.36
C GLN A 794 32.54 -18.95 -9.32
N VAL A 795 31.30 -18.49 -9.46
CA VAL A 795 30.10 -19.35 -9.53
C VAL A 795 30.19 -20.30 -10.72
N LEU A 796 30.58 -19.81 -11.91
CA LEU A 796 30.77 -20.65 -13.10
C LEU A 796 31.89 -21.70 -12.95
N ARG A 797 32.80 -21.51 -11.98
CA ARG A 797 33.83 -22.50 -11.62
C ARG A 797 33.40 -23.47 -10.51
N GLY A 798 32.15 -23.35 -10.03
CA GLY A 798 31.54 -24.25 -9.06
C GLY A 798 31.51 -23.75 -7.61
N ASP A 799 31.96 -22.52 -7.32
CA ASP A 799 31.85 -21.94 -5.98
C ASP A 799 30.52 -21.19 -5.80
N ASN A 800 29.54 -21.91 -5.26
CA ASN A 800 28.18 -21.39 -5.04
C ASN A 800 27.92 -21.01 -3.57
N SER A 801 28.97 -20.95 -2.73
CA SER A 801 28.83 -20.84 -1.26
C SER A 801 28.17 -19.53 -0.78
N LEU A 802 28.25 -18.47 -1.59
CA LEU A 802 27.72 -17.13 -1.29
C LEU A 802 26.64 -16.68 -2.30
N CYS A 803 25.95 -17.62 -2.95
CA CYS A 803 24.95 -17.29 -3.97
C CYS A 803 23.57 -17.03 -3.37
N SER A 804 23.04 -15.82 -3.60
CA SER A 804 21.63 -15.49 -3.36
C SER A 804 20.70 -16.09 -4.44
N SER A 805 19.38 -16.05 -4.22
CA SER A 805 18.39 -16.43 -5.24
C SER A 805 18.57 -15.64 -6.55
N PHE A 806 18.83 -14.34 -6.45
CA PHE A 806 19.10 -13.48 -7.61
C PHE A 806 20.43 -13.88 -8.29
N ALA A 807 21.47 -14.23 -7.54
CA ALA A 807 22.71 -14.75 -8.12
C ALA A 807 22.48 -16.01 -8.99
N TYR A 808 21.61 -16.93 -8.54
CA TYR A 808 21.19 -18.09 -9.33
C TYR A 808 20.38 -17.72 -10.57
N ARG A 809 19.47 -16.73 -10.47
CA ARG A 809 18.75 -16.18 -11.64
C ARG A 809 19.71 -15.67 -12.70
N ILE A 810 20.73 -14.90 -12.32
CA ILE A 810 21.74 -14.34 -13.24
C ILE A 810 22.54 -15.45 -13.91
N THR A 811 23.04 -16.40 -13.11
CA THR A 811 23.85 -17.53 -13.60
C THR A 811 23.05 -18.38 -14.58
N THR A 812 21.78 -18.64 -14.26
CA THR A 812 20.87 -19.38 -15.13
C THR A 812 20.58 -18.63 -16.42
N THR A 813 20.33 -17.32 -16.36
CA THR A 813 20.11 -16.49 -17.55
C THR A 813 21.35 -16.44 -18.45
N HIS A 814 22.56 -16.41 -17.87
CA HIS A 814 23.79 -16.52 -18.66
C HIS A 814 23.87 -17.88 -19.37
N LEU A 815 23.66 -18.98 -18.65
CA LEU A 815 23.71 -20.33 -19.24
C LEU A 815 22.63 -20.54 -20.31
N PHE A 816 21.42 -20.04 -20.06
CA PHE A 816 20.33 -20.02 -21.03
C PHE A 816 20.75 -19.31 -22.32
N HIS A 817 21.34 -18.11 -22.20
CA HIS A 817 21.86 -17.38 -23.34
C HIS A 817 22.94 -18.17 -24.10
N GLU A 818 23.95 -18.73 -23.42
CA GLU A 818 25.01 -19.50 -24.10
C GLU A 818 24.45 -20.71 -24.86
N CYS A 819 23.40 -21.33 -24.30
CA CYS A 819 22.68 -22.42 -24.96
C CYS A 819 21.97 -21.97 -26.23
N LEU A 820 21.27 -20.84 -26.20
CA LEU A 820 20.57 -20.31 -27.37
C LEU A 820 21.55 -19.76 -28.41
N ASP A 821 22.59 -19.05 -28.00
CA ASP A 821 23.66 -18.58 -28.88
C ASP A 821 24.29 -19.74 -29.66
N HIS A 822 24.55 -20.87 -29.00
CA HIS A 822 25.01 -22.09 -29.66
C HIS A 822 24.04 -22.62 -30.74
N THR A 823 22.74 -22.36 -30.61
CA THR A 823 21.74 -22.75 -31.63
C THR A 823 21.73 -21.86 -32.87
N TYR A 824 22.28 -20.65 -32.79
CA TYR A 824 22.30 -19.68 -33.90
C TYR A 824 23.65 -19.58 -34.61
N GLN A 825 24.69 -20.25 -34.10
CA GLN A 825 26.01 -20.21 -34.71
C GLN A 825 26.06 -20.99 -36.03
N ASP A 826 26.54 -20.33 -37.08
CA ASP A 826 26.85 -20.97 -38.36
C ASP A 826 28.13 -21.80 -38.25
N HIS A 827 28.02 -23.11 -38.50
CA HIS A 827 29.16 -24.02 -38.51
C HIS A 827 29.41 -24.58 -39.91
N GLN A 828 30.69 -24.67 -40.30
CA GLN A 828 31.06 -25.32 -41.57
C GLN A 828 30.74 -26.81 -41.51
N ALA A 829 30.18 -27.35 -42.60
CA ALA A 829 29.79 -28.77 -42.70
C ALA A 829 30.93 -29.75 -42.37
N SER A 830 32.18 -29.39 -42.67
CA SER A 830 33.36 -30.20 -42.34
C SER A 830 33.64 -30.28 -40.83
N ASP A 831 33.31 -29.24 -40.06
CA ASP A 831 33.44 -29.24 -38.60
C ASP A 831 32.44 -30.24 -38.00
N LEU A 832 31.18 -30.23 -38.45
CA LEU A 832 30.08 -30.99 -37.83
C LEU A 832 30.19 -32.53 -37.91
N THR A 833 31.00 -33.04 -38.84
CA THR A 833 31.20 -34.49 -39.05
C THR A 833 32.25 -35.10 -38.11
N ASP A 834 33.18 -34.31 -37.58
CA ASP A 834 34.18 -34.76 -36.58
C ASP A 834 33.65 -34.58 -35.16
N VAL A 835 32.91 -35.56 -34.67
CA VAL A 835 32.32 -35.54 -33.31
C VAL A 835 33.36 -35.34 -32.21
N GLN A 836 34.60 -35.80 -32.40
CA GLN A 836 35.62 -35.76 -31.36
C GLN A 836 36.29 -34.38 -31.28
N ASN A 837 36.68 -33.81 -32.42
CA ASN A 837 37.49 -32.58 -32.44
C ASN A 837 36.75 -31.31 -32.87
N SER A 838 35.51 -31.44 -33.34
CA SER A 838 34.76 -30.26 -33.79
C SER A 838 34.47 -29.25 -32.69
N GLN A 839 34.45 -27.99 -33.07
CA GLN A 839 34.14 -26.91 -32.15
C GLN A 839 32.68 -26.97 -31.71
N PHE A 840 31.78 -27.31 -32.64
CA PHE A 840 30.36 -27.48 -32.35
C PHE A 840 30.11 -28.55 -31.26
N TRP A 841 30.53 -29.81 -31.48
CA TRP A 841 30.23 -30.89 -30.54
C TRP A 841 30.97 -30.73 -29.21
N LYS A 842 32.14 -30.09 -29.21
CA LYS A 842 32.83 -29.72 -27.97
C LYS A 842 32.02 -28.70 -27.17
N ARG A 843 31.61 -27.58 -27.79
CA ARG A 843 30.75 -26.56 -27.14
C ARG A 843 29.43 -27.17 -26.66
N HIS A 844 28.82 -28.04 -27.47
CA HIS A 844 27.58 -28.74 -27.10
C HIS A 844 27.73 -29.58 -25.82
N ARG A 845 28.79 -30.40 -25.72
CA ARG A 845 29.08 -31.21 -24.52
C ARG A 845 29.39 -30.34 -23.30
N ASP A 846 30.15 -29.26 -23.49
CA ASP A 846 30.50 -28.34 -22.41
C ASP A 846 29.24 -27.64 -21.85
N LEU A 847 28.31 -27.26 -22.72
CA LEU A 847 27.02 -26.67 -22.33
C LEU A 847 26.08 -27.69 -21.67
N ASP A 848 25.96 -28.91 -22.20
CA ASP A 848 25.15 -29.98 -21.58
C ASP A 848 25.68 -30.36 -20.19
N THR A 849 27.00 -30.42 -20.04
CA THR A 849 27.65 -30.63 -18.74
C THR A 849 27.35 -29.48 -17.78
N SER A 850 27.37 -28.24 -18.27
CA SER A 850 27.04 -27.05 -17.48
C SER A 850 25.57 -27.03 -17.05
N LEU A 851 24.63 -27.41 -17.93
CA LEU A 851 23.21 -27.55 -17.60
C LEU A 851 22.97 -28.66 -16.57
N SER A 852 23.58 -29.82 -16.76
CA SER A 852 23.50 -30.93 -15.80
C SER A 852 24.04 -30.51 -14.44
N THR A 853 25.17 -29.79 -14.41
CA THR A 853 25.74 -29.23 -13.18
C THR A 853 24.81 -28.21 -12.53
N ALA A 854 24.18 -27.33 -13.32
CA ALA A 854 23.21 -26.36 -12.82
C ALA A 854 22.03 -27.05 -12.11
N PHE A 855 21.41 -28.07 -12.74
CA PHE A 855 20.33 -28.84 -12.11
C PHE A 855 20.75 -29.50 -10.78
N ILE A 856 21.96 -30.03 -10.70
CA ILE A 856 22.48 -30.71 -9.50
C ILE A 856 22.81 -29.70 -8.38
N THR A 857 23.33 -28.52 -8.73
CA THR A 857 23.86 -27.54 -7.76
C THR A 857 22.84 -26.51 -7.30
N LEU A 858 21.61 -26.53 -7.84
CA LEU A 858 20.51 -25.70 -7.34
C LEU A 858 20.23 -26.00 -5.86
N PRO A 859 20.02 -25.00 -5.00
CA PRO A 859 19.58 -25.18 -3.62
C PRO A 859 18.17 -25.79 -3.54
N GLU A 860 17.83 -26.47 -2.45
CA GLU A 860 16.51 -27.09 -2.25
C GLU A 860 15.36 -26.09 -2.39
N THR A 861 15.54 -24.85 -1.93
CA THR A 861 14.56 -23.76 -2.07
C THR A 861 14.26 -23.36 -3.52
N LEU A 862 15.17 -23.69 -4.45
CA LEU A 862 15.04 -23.40 -5.89
C LEU A 862 14.81 -24.66 -6.72
N ARG A 863 14.82 -25.86 -6.11
CA ARG A 863 14.48 -27.14 -6.77
C ARG A 863 12.97 -27.32 -6.76
N GLY A 864 12.27 -26.77 -7.75
CA GLY A 864 10.82 -26.92 -7.90
C GLY A 864 10.14 -25.66 -8.40
N SER A 865 8.87 -25.49 -8.00
CA SER A 865 7.97 -24.45 -8.52
C SER A 865 7.22 -23.70 -7.41
N HIS A 866 7.80 -23.65 -6.21
CA HIS A 866 7.17 -23.08 -5.00
C HIS A 866 7.24 -21.55 -4.94
N THR A 867 8.21 -20.95 -5.61
CA THR A 867 8.40 -19.49 -5.70
C THR A 867 8.49 -19.07 -7.16
N GLN A 868 8.18 -17.81 -7.46
CA GLN A 868 8.26 -17.28 -8.83
C GLN A 868 9.68 -17.41 -9.39
N GLU A 869 10.71 -17.14 -8.57
CA GLU A 869 12.11 -17.30 -8.91
C GLU A 869 12.47 -18.75 -9.25
N ALA A 870 12.04 -19.71 -8.42
CA ALA A 870 12.28 -21.13 -8.68
C ALA A 870 11.61 -21.56 -10.00
N THR A 871 10.36 -21.15 -10.22
CA THR A 871 9.63 -21.41 -11.47
C THR A 871 10.38 -20.85 -12.67
N ASN A 872 10.79 -19.58 -12.63
CA ASN A 872 11.52 -18.93 -13.72
C ASN A 872 12.87 -19.62 -14.02
N ILE A 873 13.64 -19.97 -12.99
CA ILE A 873 14.94 -20.65 -13.14
C ILE A 873 14.76 -22.03 -13.80
N ASN A 874 13.84 -22.85 -13.29
CA ASN A 874 13.64 -24.20 -13.82
C ASN A 874 13.08 -24.17 -15.25
N LEU A 875 12.17 -23.24 -15.56
CA LEU A 875 11.68 -23.05 -16.92
C LEU A 875 12.80 -22.63 -17.89
N GLN A 876 13.72 -21.74 -17.50
CA GLN A 876 14.90 -21.40 -18.32
C GLN A 876 15.78 -22.63 -18.57
N LEU A 877 16.15 -23.38 -17.52
CA LEU A 877 17.04 -24.53 -17.66
C LEU A 877 16.45 -25.63 -18.56
N HIS A 878 15.18 -25.98 -18.37
CA HIS A 878 14.52 -26.98 -19.22
C HIS A 878 14.34 -26.49 -20.66
N THR A 879 14.04 -25.20 -20.86
CA THR A 879 13.93 -24.63 -22.21
C THR A 879 15.28 -24.61 -22.92
N ALA A 880 16.37 -24.25 -22.22
CA ALA A 880 17.74 -24.34 -22.75
C ALA A 880 18.11 -25.77 -23.10
N SER A 881 17.79 -26.74 -22.23
CA SER A 881 17.97 -28.17 -22.49
C SER A 881 17.27 -28.59 -23.78
N ILE A 882 15.99 -28.21 -23.98
CA ILE A 882 15.28 -28.51 -25.23
C ILE A 882 16.00 -27.88 -26.43
N CYS A 883 16.39 -26.61 -26.35
CA CYS A 883 17.00 -25.89 -27.48
C CYS A 883 18.30 -26.54 -27.95
N ILE A 884 19.25 -26.82 -27.03
CA ILE A 884 20.54 -27.41 -27.42
C ILE A 884 20.34 -28.82 -27.97
N HIS A 885 19.51 -29.64 -27.32
CA HIS A 885 19.33 -31.03 -27.71
C HIS A 885 18.57 -31.13 -29.04
N ARG A 886 17.64 -30.22 -29.32
CA ARG A 886 16.96 -30.22 -30.62
C ARG A 886 17.93 -29.94 -31.77
N VAL A 887 18.77 -28.92 -31.64
CA VAL A 887 19.82 -28.63 -32.63
C VAL A 887 20.78 -29.81 -32.77
N GLY A 888 21.25 -30.39 -31.66
CA GLY A 888 22.11 -31.57 -31.69
C GLY A 888 21.48 -32.75 -32.45
N ALA A 889 20.18 -33.02 -32.23
CA ALA A 889 19.47 -34.11 -32.90
C ALA A 889 19.31 -33.86 -34.41
N VAL A 890 19.01 -32.62 -34.81
CA VAL A 890 18.89 -32.24 -36.23
C VAL A 890 20.24 -32.35 -36.94
N GLN A 891 21.30 -31.82 -36.34
CA GLN A 891 22.65 -31.90 -36.93
C GLN A 891 23.14 -33.35 -37.01
N ALA A 892 22.91 -34.16 -35.96
CA ALA A 892 23.28 -35.58 -35.96
C ALA A 892 22.55 -36.36 -37.08
N LYS A 893 21.26 -36.11 -37.31
CA LYS A 893 20.49 -36.70 -38.42
C LYS A 893 21.01 -36.22 -39.77
N LYS A 894 21.22 -34.91 -39.94
CA LYS A 894 21.62 -34.28 -41.20
C LYS A 894 22.97 -34.80 -41.72
N TYR A 895 23.92 -35.03 -40.83
CA TYR A 895 25.27 -35.48 -41.17
C TYR A 895 25.53 -36.97 -40.91
N ASN A 896 24.48 -37.75 -40.65
CA ASN A 896 24.58 -39.20 -40.36
C ASN A 896 25.62 -39.54 -39.29
N ILE A 897 25.63 -38.77 -38.20
CA ILE A 897 26.48 -39.01 -37.03
C ILE A 897 26.01 -40.28 -36.28
N SER A 898 26.90 -40.89 -35.47
CA SER A 898 26.63 -42.09 -34.68
C SER A 898 25.24 -42.10 -34.02
N THR A 899 24.57 -43.26 -34.08
CA THR A 899 23.27 -43.54 -33.44
C THR A 899 23.29 -43.28 -31.93
N ASP A 900 24.45 -43.39 -31.28
CA ASP A 900 24.60 -43.17 -29.85
C ASP A 900 24.44 -41.68 -29.50
N VAL A 901 25.00 -40.78 -30.32
CA VAL A 901 24.86 -39.33 -30.13
C VAL A 901 23.41 -38.92 -30.38
N LEU A 902 22.82 -39.42 -31.46
CA LEU A 902 21.42 -39.14 -31.79
C LEU A 902 20.47 -39.59 -30.67
N SER A 903 20.62 -40.82 -30.19
CA SER A 903 19.77 -41.36 -29.12
C SER A 903 19.96 -40.63 -27.80
N SER A 904 21.21 -40.32 -27.41
CA SER A 904 21.52 -39.54 -26.21
C SER A 904 20.86 -38.17 -26.23
N THR A 905 20.94 -37.48 -27.37
CA THR A 905 20.37 -36.15 -27.52
C THR A 905 18.85 -36.16 -27.54
N GLN A 906 18.22 -37.13 -28.23
CA GLN A 906 16.76 -37.26 -28.26
C GLN A 906 16.17 -37.64 -26.89
N ALA A 907 16.89 -38.45 -26.09
CA ALA A 907 16.43 -38.90 -24.78
C ALA A 907 16.19 -37.77 -23.76
N ARG A 908 16.71 -36.56 -24.01
CA ARG A 908 16.56 -35.39 -23.12
C ARG A 908 15.33 -34.53 -23.43
N LEU A 909 14.76 -34.63 -24.64
CA LEU A 909 13.70 -33.73 -25.11
C LEU A 909 12.39 -33.92 -24.35
N VAL A 910 11.80 -35.11 -24.40
CA VAL A 910 10.50 -35.40 -23.76
C VAL A 910 10.54 -35.20 -22.23
N PRO A 911 11.58 -35.68 -21.49
CA PRO A 911 11.66 -35.39 -20.06
C PRO A 911 11.74 -33.90 -19.71
N SER A 912 12.43 -33.10 -20.53
CA SER A 912 12.50 -31.65 -20.31
C SER A 912 11.16 -30.97 -20.59
N ALA A 913 10.44 -31.39 -21.64
CA ALA A 913 9.10 -30.91 -21.95
C ALA A 913 8.09 -31.29 -20.86
N ASP A 914 8.19 -32.52 -20.32
CA ASP A 914 7.38 -32.99 -19.19
C ASP A 914 7.63 -32.17 -17.92
N ALA A 915 8.88 -31.82 -17.64
CA ALA A 915 9.20 -30.96 -16.52
C ALA A 915 8.56 -29.56 -16.67
N ILE A 916 8.64 -28.96 -17.87
CA ILE A 916 7.97 -27.68 -18.16
C ILE A 916 6.45 -27.81 -17.95
N PHE A 917 5.83 -28.84 -18.52
CA PHE A 917 4.39 -29.09 -18.36
C PHE A 917 3.99 -29.19 -16.88
N ASN A 918 4.72 -29.98 -16.09
CA ASN A 918 4.44 -30.18 -14.68
C ASN A 918 4.63 -28.90 -13.86
N ILE A 919 5.66 -28.11 -14.17
CA ILE A 919 5.88 -26.80 -13.53
C ILE A 919 4.68 -25.89 -13.80
N ILE A 920 4.26 -25.75 -15.07
CA ILE A 920 3.12 -24.91 -15.46
C ILE A 920 1.83 -25.39 -14.78
N ALA A 921 1.57 -26.70 -14.82
CA ALA A 921 0.37 -27.30 -14.24
C ALA A 921 0.31 -27.22 -12.72
N SER A 922 1.45 -27.06 -12.05
CA SER A 922 1.54 -26.95 -10.59
C SER A 922 1.24 -25.55 -10.03
N GLN A 923 1.14 -24.52 -10.88
CA GLN A 923 0.97 -23.15 -10.41
C GLN A 923 -0.48 -22.82 -10.03
N PRO A 924 -0.71 -22.13 -8.88
CA PRO A 924 -2.05 -21.77 -8.43
C PRO A 924 -2.70 -20.66 -9.28
N ASP A 925 -1.88 -19.75 -9.83
CA ASP A 925 -2.33 -18.68 -10.73
C ASP A 925 -1.53 -18.72 -12.04
N VAL A 926 -1.97 -19.60 -12.94
CA VAL A 926 -1.33 -19.81 -14.25
C VAL A 926 -1.41 -18.54 -15.10
N THR A 927 -2.50 -17.78 -15.03
CA THR A 927 -2.67 -16.56 -15.82
C THR A 927 -1.64 -15.50 -15.46
N ALA A 928 -1.41 -15.26 -14.16
CA ALA A 928 -0.39 -14.32 -13.71
C ALA A 928 1.03 -14.74 -14.14
N MET A 929 1.33 -16.04 -14.13
CA MET A 929 2.64 -16.56 -14.53
C MET A 929 2.99 -16.23 -15.99
N PHE A 930 2.02 -16.32 -16.91
CA PHE A 930 2.21 -15.96 -18.33
C PHE A 930 2.42 -14.45 -18.56
N GLY A 931 2.39 -13.64 -17.50
CA GLY A 931 2.89 -12.25 -17.53
C GLY A 931 4.37 -12.13 -17.90
N THR A 932 5.15 -13.23 -17.83
CA THR A 932 6.54 -13.26 -18.30
C THR A 932 6.65 -13.97 -19.67
N PRO A 933 7.18 -13.31 -20.72
CA PRO A 933 7.32 -13.88 -22.07
C PRO A 933 8.07 -15.22 -22.14
N LEU A 934 9.02 -15.44 -21.22
CA LEU A 934 9.76 -16.69 -21.09
C LEU A 934 8.84 -17.90 -20.86
N VAL A 935 7.76 -17.74 -20.10
CA VAL A 935 6.82 -18.82 -19.80
C VAL A 935 6.09 -19.24 -21.07
N THR A 936 5.69 -18.26 -21.89
CA THR A 936 5.13 -18.50 -23.22
C THR A 936 6.13 -19.23 -24.11
N PHE A 937 7.41 -18.84 -24.09
CA PHE A 937 8.43 -19.53 -24.87
C PHE A 937 8.63 -20.98 -24.42
N ALA A 938 8.72 -21.22 -23.11
CA ALA A 938 8.84 -22.56 -22.54
C ALA A 938 7.63 -23.44 -22.91
N ALA A 939 6.41 -22.91 -22.79
CA ALA A 939 5.18 -23.61 -23.18
C ALA A 939 5.13 -23.92 -24.68
N TYR A 940 5.57 -22.99 -25.53
CA TYR A 940 5.68 -23.20 -26.97
C TYR A 940 6.68 -24.34 -27.28
N MET A 941 7.88 -24.30 -26.68
CA MET A 941 8.91 -25.33 -26.90
C MET A 941 8.47 -26.70 -26.39
N ALA A 942 7.80 -26.79 -25.23
CA ALA A 942 7.27 -28.05 -24.71
C ALA A 942 6.16 -28.62 -25.60
N THR A 943 5.19 -27.78 -26.01
CA THR A 943 4.13 -28.16 -26.95
C THR A 943 4.73 -28.71 -28.25
N TYR A 944 5.79 -28.07 -28.74
CA TYR A 944 6.45 -28.49 -29.96
C TYR A 944 7.19 -29.83 -29.85
N VAL A 945 7.88 -30.08 -28.72
CA VAL A 945 8.50 -31.39 -28.46
C VAL A 945 7.45 -32.49 -28.39
N PHE A 946 6.31 -32.25 -27.75
CA PHE A 946 5.22 -33.22 -27.69
C PHE A 946 4.61 -33.49 -29.08
N LEU A 947 4.53 -32.46 -29.93
CA LEU A 947 4.12 -32.60 -31.32
C LEU A 947 5.09 -33.52 -32.10
N GLU A 948 6.40 -33.29 -32.02
CA GLU A 948 7.40 -34.15 -32.68
C GLU A 948 7.35 -35.61 -32.18
N ASP A 949 7.21 -35.80 -30.87
CA ASP A 949 7.10 -37.13 -30.26
C ASP A 949 5.82 -37.86 -30.70
N TYR A 950 4.69 -37.17 -30.80
CA TYR A 950 3.45 -37.77 -31.32
C TYR A 950 3.55 -38.12 -32.80
N VAL A 951 4.07 -37.22 -33.64
CA VAL A 951 4.25 -37.49 -35.09
C VAL A 951 5.16 -38.70 -35.31
N SER A 952 6.25 -38.80 -34.55
CA SER A 952 7.26 -39.86 -34.74
C SER A 952 6.91 -41.19 -34.06
N ALA A 953 6.38 -41.16 -32.84
CA ALA A 953 6.18 -42.35 -32.00
C ALA A 953 4.71 -42.66 -31.66
N GLN A 954 3.75 -41.84 -32.11
CA GLN A 954 2.32 -41.99 -31.82
C GLN A 954 1.99 -42.05 -30.31
N ASN A 955 2.77 -41.33 -29.50
CA ASN A 955 2.64 -41.31 -28.05
C ASN A 955 1.40 -40.52 -27.58
N ARG A 956 0.39 -41.24 -27.07
CA ARG A 956 -0.86 -40.65 -26.57
C ARG A 956 -0.67 -39.70 -25.38
N SER A 957 0.35 -39.89 -24.55
CA SER A 957 0.61 -38.96 -23.44
C SER A 957 1.04 -37.58 -23.94
N SER A 958 1.88 -37.56 -24.98
CA SER A 958 2.36 -36.33 -25.63
C SER A 958 1.21 -35.60 -26.33
N GLU A 959 0.33 -36.32 -27.03
CA GLU A 959 -0.90 -35.74 -27.63
C GLU A 959 -1.77 -35.00 -26.59
N MET A 960 -2.01 -35.62 -25.43
CA MET A 960 -2.81 -35.01 -24.36
C MET A 960 -2.16 -33.75 -23.80
N LYS A 961 -0.85 -33.78 -23.51
CA LYS A 961 -0.11 -32.65 -22.93
C LYS A 961 0.02 -31.49 -23.92
N MET A 962 0.28 -31.80 -25.20
CA MET A 962 0.30 -30.84 -26.30
C MET A 962 -1.05 -30.12 -26.40
N THR A 963 -2.16 -30.87 -26.42
CA THR A 963 -3.51 -30.30 -26.49
C THR A 963 -3.81 -29.41 -25.29
N ALA A 964 -3.47 -29.86 -24.08
CA ALA A 964 -3.68 -29.08 -22.86
C ALA A 964 -2.88 -27.76 -22.84
N LEU A 965 -1.61 -27.78 -23.27
CA LEU A 965 -0.81 -26.55 -23.39
C LEU A 965 -1.34 -25.62 -24.48
N MET A 966 -1.79 -26.18 -25.61
CA MET A 966 -2.40 -25.41 -26.69
C MET A 966 -3.66 -24.69 -26.22
N ASP A 967 -4.61 -25.42 -25.61
CA ASP A 967 -5.86 -24.84 -25.09
C ASP A 967 -5.59 -23.77 -24.02
N LEU A 968 -4.58 -23.99 -23.17
CA LEU A 968 -4.13 -23.01 -22.18
C LEU A 968 -3.58 -21.74 -22.85
N MET A 969 -2.69 -21.88 -23.84
CA MET A 969 -2.14 -20.74 -24.57
C MET A 969 -3.22 -19.97 -25.33
N ILE A 970 -4.21 -20.64 -25.92
CA ILE A 970 -5.38 -19.99 -26.56
C ILE A 970 -6.15 -19.16 -25.54
N THR A 971 -6.47 -19.76 -24.39
CA THR A 971 -7.24 -19.11 -23.32
C THR A 971 -6.54 -17.85 -22.81
N ILE A 972 -5.25 -17.94 -22.52
CA ILE A 972 -4.44 -16.81 -22.04
C ILE A 972 -4.21 -15.78 -23.15
N GLY A 973 -4.13 -16.22 -24.40
CA GLY A 973 -3.94 -15.37 -25.58
C GLY A 973 -5.02 -14.30 -25.75
N HIS A 974 -6.23 -14.49 -25.21
CA HIS A 974 -7.26 -13.45 -25.26
C HIS A 974 -6.90 -12.18 -24.48
N GLU A 975 -6.01 -12.28 -23.47
CA GLU A 975 -5.58 -11.15 -22.65
C GLU A 975 -4.09 -10.81 -22.78
N ASN A 976 -3.29 -11.74 -23.31
CA ASN A 976 -1.84 -11.61 -23.45
C ASN A 976 -1.39 -11.75 -24.91
N PRO A 977 -0.88 -10.68 -25.55
CA PRO A 977 -0.55 -10.68 -26.97
C PRO A 977 0.65 -11.58 -27.31
N VAL A 978 1.63 -11.72 -26.40
CA VAL A 978 2.79 -12.62 -26.59
C VAL A 978 2.30 -14.07 -26.67
N THR A 979 1.42 -14.47 -25.76
CA THR A 979 0.83 -15.83 -25.75
C THR A 979 -0.10 -16.05 -26.94
N ALA A 980 -0.88 -15.05 -27.34
CA ALA A 980 -1.72 -15.12 -28.53
C ALA A 980 -0.88 -15.44 -29.78
N SER A 981 0.24 -14.74 -29.96
CA SER A 981 1.14 -14.93 -31.09
C SER A 981 1.75 -16.33 -31.12
N ALA A 982 2.24 -16.84 -29.98
CA ALA A 982 2.77 -18.20 -29.89
C ALA A 982 1.70 -19.28 -30.13
N ALA A 983 0.46 -19.07 -29.66
CA ALA A 983 -0.67 -19.96 -29.92
C ALA A 983 -1.01 -20.00 -31.42
N ILE A 984 -1.05 -18.85 -32.10
CA ILE A 984 -1.31 -18.77 -33.55
C ILE A 984 -0.20 -19.51 -34.33
N GLN A 985 1.07 -19.30 -33.98
CA GLN A 985 2.17 -20.00 -34.64
C GLN A 985 2.07 -21.53 -34.44
N MET A 986 1.74 -21.99 -33.23
CA MET A 986 1.57 -23.41 -32.95
C MET A 986 0.37 -24.01 -33.71
N ALA A 987 -0.73 -23.27 -33.86
CA ALA A 987 -1.89 -23.71 -34.66
C ALA A 987 -1.51 -23.96 -36.12
N HIS A 988 -0.69 -23.09 -36.71
CA HIS A 988 -0.16 -23.28 -38.06
C HIS A 988 0.73 -24.52 -38.17
N GLU A 989 1.58 -24.81 -37.17
CA GLU A 989 2.39 -26.04 -37.16
C GLU A 989 1.53 -27.31 -37.02
N LEU A 990 0.46 -27.28 -36.21
CA LEU A 990 -0.49 -28.39 -36.08
C LEU A 990 -1.26 -28.67 -37.38
N GLN A 991 -1.64 -27.61 -38.10
CA GLN A 991 -2.27 -27.73 -39.41
C GLN A 991 -1.29 -28.28 -40.45
N LYS A 992 -0.05 -27.77 -40.49
CA LYS A 992 1.00 -28.18 -41.43
C LYS A 992 1.40 -29.65 -41.27
N THR A 993 1.43 -30.16 -40.04
CA THR A 993 1.72 -31.57 -39.74
C THR A 993 0.53 -32.50 -40.02
N GLY A 994 -0.66 -31.96 -40.31
CA GLY A 994 -1.86 -32.73 -40.64
C GLY A 994 -2.56 -33.37 -39.44
N ILE A 995 -2.18 -33.02 -38.21
CA ILE A 995 -2.74 -33.59 -36.98
C ILE A 995 -4.11 -33.00 -36.66
N ASP A 996 -4.26 -31.68 -36.82
CA ASP A 996 -5.53 -30.99 -36.62
C ASP A 996 -5.74 -29.93 -37.71
N ALA A 997 -6.52 -30.30 -38.73
CA ALA A 997 -6.86 -29.41 -39.83
C ALA A 997 -7.67 -28.18 -39.38
N SER A 998 -8.36 -28.27 -38.24
CA SER A 998 -9.18 -27.20 -37.63
C SER A 998 -8.41 -26.34 -36.61
N ALA A 999 -7.11 -26.61 -36.39
CA ALA A 999 -6.32 -25.89 -35.39
C ALA A 999 -6.29 -24.37 -35.62
N VAL A 1000 -6.22 -23.95 -36.89
CA VAL A 1000 -6.26 -22.52 -37.27
C VAL A 1000 -7.64 -21.91 -37.02
N ASP A 1001 -8.72 -22.65 -37.25
CA ASP A 1001 -10.07 -22.18 -36.97
C ASP A 1001 -10.28 -21.89 -35.47
N LYS A 1002 -9.63 -22.66 -34.59
CA LYS A 1002 -9.68 -22.46 -33.13
C LYS A 1002 -9.04 -21.15 -32.68
N VAL A 1003 -8.07 -20.63 -33.43
CA VAL A 1003 -7.35 -19.37 -33.10
C VAL A 1003 -7.82 -18.18 -33.93
N GLN A 1004 -8.87 -18.34 -34.74
CA GLN A 1004 -9.36 -17.29 -35.63
C GLN A 1004 -9.69 -15.97 -34.89
N ASP A 1005 -10.36 -16.04 -33.73
CA ASP A 1005 -10.65 -14.83 -32.90
C ASP A 1005 -9.36 -14.16 -32.40
N LEU A 1006 -8.32 -14.92 -32.08
CA LEU A 1006 -7.01 -14.37 -31.69
C LEU A 1006 -6.33 -13.70 -32.87
N MET A 1007 -6.41 -14.29 -34.07
CA MET A 1007 -5.85 -13.72 -35.30
C MET A 1007 -6.54 -12.39 -35.64
N GLU A 1008 -7.87 -12.32 -35.54
CA GLU A 1008 -8.67 -11.11 -35.81
C GLU A 1008 -8.40 -9.98 -34.81
N ARG A 1009 -8.04 -10.31 -33.55
CA ARG A 1009 -7.67 -9.32 -32.53
C ARG A 1009 -6.19 -8.93 -32.55
N SER A 1010 -5.30 -9.84 -32.96
CA SER A 1010 -3.83 -9.70 -32.88
C SER A 1010 -3.18 -9.18 -34.16
N VAL A 1011 -3.95 -8.60 -35.09
CA VAL A 1011 -3.57 -8.22 -36.49
C VAL A 1011 -2.38 -7.23 -36.61
N LYS A 1012 -1.66 -6.88 -35.54
CA LYS A 1012 -0.65 -5.80 -35.54
C LYS A 1012 0.76 -6.19 -35.07
N GLY A 1013 1.08 -7.47 -34.85
CA GLY A 1013 2.40 -7.91 -34.35
C GLY A 1013 3.02 -9.11 -35.08
N PRO A 1014 4.32 -9.39 -34.90
CA PRO A 1014 4.99 -10.56 -35.49
C PRO A 1014 4.52 -11.88 -34.87
N LEU A 1015 4.54 -12.96 -35.65
CA LEU A 1015 4.32 -14.32 -35.14
C LEU A 1015 5.58 -14.83 -34.43
N LEU A 1016 5.45 -15.22 -33.16
CA LEU A 1016 6.55 -15.68 -32.32
C LEU A 1016 6.84 -17.17 -32.53
N GLY A 1017 8.11 -17.56 -32.36
CA GLY A 1017 8.54 -18.97 -32.47
C GLY A 1017 8.74 -19.44 -33.91
N GLN A 1018 9.36 -18.62 -34.77
CA GLN A 1018 9.75 -19.06 -36.11
C GLN A 1018 10.83 -20.14 -36.04
N GLN A 1019 10.67 -21.18 -36.84
CA GLN A 1019 11.55 -22.34 -36.81
C GLN A 1019 12.46 -22.39 -38.02
N ASN A 1020 13.73 -22.70 -37.79
CA ASN A 1020 14.63 -23.14 -38.84
C ASN A 1020 14.74 -24.67 -38.78
N THR A 1021 13.89 -25.36 -39.54
CA THR A 1021 13.86 -26.83 -39.56
C THR A 1021 15.15 -27.46 -40.09
N ALA A 1022 15.95 -26.73 -40.89
CA ALA A 1022 17.20 -27.22 -41.45
C ALA A 1022 18.37 -27.22 -40.44
N GLU A 1023 18.26 -26.38 -39.40
CA GLU A 1023 19.26 -26.24 -38.33
C GLU A 1023 18.77 -26.77 -36.98
N GLY A 1024 17.45 -26.88 -36.80
CA GLY A 1024 16.82 -27.29 -35.55
C GLY A 1024 16.66 -26.17 -34.53
N SER A 1025 16.98 -24.93 -34.91
CA SER A 1025 16.87 -23.74 -34.05
C SER A 1025 15.47 -23.14 -34.08
N VAL A 1026 15.10 -22.46 -32.99
CA VAL A 1026 13.85 -21.69 -32.88
C VAL A 1026 14.21 -20.25 -32.54
N LEU A 1027 13.78 -19.34 -33.40
CA LEU A 1027 13.87 -17.92 -33.17
C LEU A 1027 12.56 -17.47 -32.54
N PHE A 1028 12.58 -17.22 -31.22
CA PHE A 1028 11.35 -16.90 -30.50
C PHE A 1028 10.80 -15.52 -30.90
N CYS A 1029 11.68 -14.52 -31.03
CA CYS A 1029 11.33 -13.16 -31.40
C CYS A 1029 11.91 -12.83 -32.79
N PRO A 1030 11.32 -13.36 -33.88
CA PRO A 1030 11.81 -13.09 -35.23
C PRO A 1030 11.60 -11.63 -35.60
N PHE A 1031 12.52 -11.10 -36.38
CA PHE A 1031 12.39 -9.78 -37.00
C PHE A 1031 11.87 -9.95 -38.42
N ASP A 1032 10.57 -9.78 -38.60
CA ASP A 1032 9.99 -9.54 -39.91
C ASP A 1032 9.82 -8.02 -40.11
N GLY A 1033 10.19 -7.52 -41.29
CA GLY A 1033 9.93 -6.12 -41.65
C GLY A 1033 8.45 -5.77 -41.44
N PRO A 1034 8.12 -4.51 -41.08
CA PRO A 1034 6.74 -4.13 -40.77
C PRO A 1034 5.79 -4.54 -41.91
N SER A 1035 4.72 -5.27 -41.55
CA SER A 1035 3.65 -5.71 -42.45
C SER A 1035 2.72 -4.57 -42.91
N GLY A 1036 3.09 -3.31 -42.63
CA GLY A 1036 2.37 -2.10 -43.04
C GLY A 1036 2.96 -1.45 -44.30
N PRO A 1037 2.27 -0.47 -44.91
CA PRO A 1037 2.85 0.33 -45.99
C PRO A 1037 4.15 0.98 -45.51
N ALA A 1038 5.19 0.90 -46.35
CA ALA A 1038 6.50 1.50 -46.05
C ALA A 1038 6.33 2.98 -45.66
N PRO A 1039 7.09 3.49 -44.67
CA PRO A 1039 7.09 4.91 -44.36
C PRO A 1039 7.37 5.74 -45.63
N PRO A 1040 6.73 6.90 -45.81
CA PRO A 1040 6.96 7.74 -46.98
C PRO A 1040 8.46 8.07 -47.10
N GLY A 1041 9.06 7.71 -48.23
CA GLY A 1041 10.49 7.90 -48.52
C GLY A 1041 11.37 6.66 -48.30
N VAL A 1042 10.84 5.55 -47.78
CA VAL A 1042 11.56 4.26 -47.71
C VAL A 1042 11.19 3.41 -48.93
N PRO A 1043 12.12 3.09 -49.84
CA PRO A 1043 11.85 2.21 -50.97
C PRO A 1043 11.29 0.87 -50.47
N SER A 1044 10.16 0.44 -51.03
CA SER A 1044 9.51 -0.84 -50.69
C SER A 1044 10.41 -2.07 -50.92
N GLU A 1045 11.49 -1.90 -51.68
CA GLU A 1045 12.51 -2.92 -51.95
C GLU A 1045 13.43 -3.18 -50.75
N ILE A 1046 13.60 -2.23 -49.81
CA ILE A 1046 14.48 -2.39 -48.64
C ILE A 1046 13.84 -3.26 -47.54
N LEU A 1047 12.51 -3.38 -47.54
CA LEU A 1047 11.77 -4.20 -46.55
C LEU A 1047 11.60 -5.67 -46.99
N ARG A 1048 11.91 -6.01 -48.24
CA ARG A 1048 11.97 -7.39 -48.76
C ARG A 1048 13.41 -7.77 -49.05
N GLY A 1049 14.23 -7.88 -48.01
CA GLY A 1049 15.63 -8.28 -48.16
C GLY A 1049 16.16 -9.00 -46.94
N ASN A 1050 16.50 -10.28 -47.14
CA ASN A 1050 17.36 -11.13 -46.31
C ASN A 1050 16.69 -11.98 -45.21
N LEU A 1051 15.83 -12.92 -45.62
CA LEU A 1051 15.89 -14.32 -45.16
C LEU A 1051 15.47 -15.33 -46.26
N SER A 1052 15.04 -14.88 -47.43
CA SER A 1052 14.92 -15.74 -48.62
C SER A 1052 16.27 -15.87 -49.32
N GLY A 1053 17.18 -16.69 -48.77
CA GLY A 1053 18.48 -16.91 -49.40
C GLY A 1053 19.44 -17.73 -48.57
N PHE A 1054 19.17 -19.02 -48.40
CA PHE A 1054 20.23 -20.03 -48.47
C PHE A 1054 19.81 -21.07 -49.52
N PRO A 1055 20.71 -21.48 -50.42
CA PRO A 1055 20.41 -22.46 -51.47
C PRO A 1055 19.98 -23.83 -50.92
#